data_AF-A0A3E5AIN1-F1
#
_entry.id   AF-A0A3E5AIN1-F1
#
_cell.length_a   1.000
_cell.length_b   1.000
_cell.length_c   1.000
_cell.angle_alpha   90.00
_cell.angle_beta   90.00
_cell.angle_gamma   90.00
#
_symmetry.space_group_name_H-M   'P 1'
#
loop_
_entity.id
_entity.type
_entity.pdbx_description
1 polymer ?
#
loop_
_entity_poly.entity_id
_entity_poly.type
_entity_poly.pdbx_seq_one_letter_code
_entity_poly.pdbx_strand_id
1 'polypeptide(L)'
;MRKLRRKEHMKQKLKRFMAGFMAMLTLVGTLFTNGTTAFAASPQANIAFWNASVKNSGEVSELKPGYNHGKILYSILDGNSAYCMNFGLRADGGQLMNSYDDTSTSMSAQQRKLLSYCLYYGFNSTQKAAPSNSQCDEYIATQAMVWVIVADIFGTGSGDSAARKLCNTAPSPDSSYSYYERLRDNISSSYNATLPSFASRRTSEAPTYELKWNEGSQRFETTLSDSNGVLSDFDFGISGYSVDKNGSSITISSTSVNTTATTGTFTSNAGKVETTSSCVFWLTGKSGYQEFISERPTADPVKAYIKVKTENIGYGELTKTDESSGVKLSGAVYGIYSDSGCTNRVQTMTTDGNGYAKSAALVAGTYYVKEITAPKGYVLSGTVHTLTVKAGQTTGISATDKEQLGAITIYKEGEVLSSWNGSNFTYEKKKLSGATFKVTAGADIYKADGTKVYSAGDVVAESLTTGTDGQVVLSDLHLGTYVVTEIKSIDGYTINTTPQTVAVEYKDQTVTVQYESTTIENTRQKADVSVVKKDSDTENPLDGGKYTLYAGNDIKNYTGQVIVTKGTALETVTTGEDGKASYSVDLPISNGYYIQETQAPYAYIRNSKDVYSFNFNVLPETQAKASFSYTFVNDRTTAKIHIYKVDKESGKAVAQGDASLEGAVYGLYARNDIVHPDGATGVVFKAGDLVATLTTDKNGEAEVNNLYLGNYYVKEITPSEGYLLDEEEHDVVCDYEGDLVAEVSRSTTSAEQVIKQPFQLIKVSDNGDDTEAGLLAGAEFTAYLKSSLSVKADGSYDFDKATPVVIGENGATTIASDDKGHAVSIAIPYGTYVVVESKTPHNMKTIKPFEVKIKENHPTEPQTWRVFLDREFTAKLRVIKKDSDTKQTVLVPNAEFKIFNIDKNEYVKQYTTYPSKVEHTSFFTDEDGD
;
A
#
# COMPACT_ATOMS: atom_id res chain seq x y z
N MET A 1 20.23 -62.63 1.32
CA MET A 1 19.25 -63.66 1.72
C MET A 1 19.81 -65.01 2.24
N ARG A 2 21.14 -65.28 2.25
CA ARG A 2 21.69 -66.53 2.84
C ARG A 2 22.06 -66.45 4.34
N LYS A 3 22.14 -65.25 4.93
CA LYS A 3 22.44 -65.04 6.37
C LYS A 3 21.20 -64.99 7.29
N LEU A 4 20.00 -64.77 6.75
CA LEU A 4 18.77 -64.78 7.56
C LEU A 4 18.20 -66.20 7.81
N ARG A 5 18.31 -67.13 6.83
CA ARG A 5 17.83 -68.52 7.00
C ARG A 5 18.58 -69.35 8.05
N ARG A 6 19.83 -68.99 8.40
CA ARG A 6 20.60 -69.68 9.45
C ARG A 6 20.22 -69.25 10.88
N LYS A 7 19.67 -68.04 11.07
CA LYS A 7 19.26 -67.55 12.40
C LYS A 7 17.89 -68.09 12.84
N GLU A 8 16.97 -68.34 11.91
CA GLU A 8 15.68 -68.95 12.22
C GLU A 8 15.79 -70.44 12.55
N HIS A 9 16.64 -71.19 11.83
CA HIS A 9 16.84 -72.62 12.08
C HIS A 9 17.49 -72.91 13.44
N MET A 10 18.34 -72.02 13.96
CA MET A 10 18.90 -72.13 15.31
C MET A 10 17.89 -71.76 16.41
N LYS A 11 17.01 -70.78 16.19
CA LYS A 11 15.95 -70.43 17.16
C LYS A 11 14.91 -71.54 17.32
N GLN A 12 14.65 -72.32 16.28
CA GLN A 12 13.70 -73.44 16.33
C GLN A 12 14.29 -74.69 17.02
N LYS A 13 15.60 -74.97 16.86
CA LYS A 13 16.29 -76.02 17.62
C LYS A 13 16.46 -75.67 19.10
N LEU A 14 16.70 -74.40 19.44
CA LEU A 14 16.81 -73.95 20.83
C LEU A 14 15.46 -74.00 21.57
N LYS A 15 14.34 -73.70 20.89
CA LYS A 15 12.98 -73.85 21.44
C LYS A 15 12.57 -75.31 21.63
N ARG A 16 12.96 -76.23 20.74
CA ARG A 16 12.72 -77.68 20.93
C ARG A 16 13.61 -78.30 22.00
N PHE A 17 14.84 -77.80 22.19
CA PHE A 17 15.72 -78.23 23.27
C PHE A 17 15.23 -77.73 24.65
N MET A 18 14.73 -76.49 24.76
CA MET A 18 14.14 -75.99 26.02
C MET A 18 12.79 -76.63 26.37
N ALA A 19 11.97 -77.01 25.38
CA ALA A 19 10.74 -77.75 25.62
C ALA A 19 11.01 -79.21 26.08
N GLY A 20 12.05 -79.85 25.55
CA GLY A 20 12.51 -81.17 26.02
C GLY A 20 13.17 -81.12 27.41
N PHE A 21 13.90 -80.05 27.72
CA PHE A 21 14.55 -79.86 29.03
C PHE A 21 13.54 -79.53 30.14
N MET A 22 12.46 -78.79 29.84
CA MET A 22 11.36 -78.52 30.78
C MET A 22 10.44 -79.73 31.01
N ALA A 23 10.28 -80.62 30.02
CA ALA A 23 9.58 -81.89 30.19
C ALA A 23 10.41 -82.94 30.96
N MET A 24 11.75 -82.84 30.91
CA MET A 24 12.65 -83.68 31.70
C MET A 24 12.81 -83.16 33.14
N LEU A 25 12.68 -81.85 33.39
CA LEU A 25 12.68 -81.29 34.76
C LEU A 25 11.37 -81.54 35.53
N THR A 26 10.26 -81.76 34.84
CA THR A 26 8.98 -82.17 35.46
C THR A 26 8.89 -83.67 35.73
N LEU A 27 9.85 -84.47 35.23
CA LEU A 27 10.00 -85.91 35.49
C LEU A 27 11.13 -86.25 36.48
N VAL A 28 11.91 -85.27 36.94
CA VAL A 28 13.04 -85.46 37.88
C VAL A 28 12.79 -84.81 39.26
N GLY A 29 11.69 -84.08 39.43
CA GLY A 29 11.26 -83.54 40.74
C GLY A 29 10.46 -84.49 41.62
N THR A 30 9.99 -85.63 41.09
CA THR A 30 9.21 -86.64 41.83
C THR A 30 10.07 -87.79 42.39
N LEU A 31 11.40 -87.66 42.38
CA LEU A 31 12.32 -88.73 42.81
C LEU A 31 13.18 -88.39 44.04
N PHE A 32 12.97 -87.24 44.69
CA PHE A 32 13.67 -86.87 45.93
C PHE A 32 12.76 -86.18 46.94
N THR A 33 11.54 -86.69 47.14
CA THR A 33 10.99 -86.67 48.49
C THR A 33 11.58 -87.88 49.18
N ASN A 34 12.47 -87.64 50.14
CA ASN A 34 12.74 -88.62 51.19
C ASN A 34 11.38 -89.07 51.70
N GLY A 35 10.95 -90.25 51.24
CA GLY A 35 9.89 -90.98 51.90
C GLY A 35 10.38 -91.11 53.32
N THR A 36 9.79 -90.31 54.20
CA THR A 36 9.70 -90.68 55.60
C THR A 36 9.21 -92.11 55.53
N THR A 37 10.05 -93.04 55.98
CA THR A 37 9.61 -94.38 56.28
C THR A 37 8.45 -94.19 57.24
N ALA A 38 7.22 -94.24 56.73
CA ALA A 38 6.07 -94.55 57.54
C ALA A 38 6.47 -95.88 58.17
N PHE A 39 6.81 -95.85 59.45
CA PHE A 39 6.75 -97.05 60.24
C PHE A 39 5.32 -97.54 60.04
N ALA A 40 5.17 -98.57 59.22
CA ALA A 40 3.93 -99.30 59.16
C ALA A 40 3.80 -99.87 60.57
N ALA A 41 3.03 -99.19 61.42
CA ALA A 41 2.53 -99.76 62.65
C ALA A 41 2.08 -101.17 62.31
N SER A 42 2.58 -102.17 63.04
CA SER A 42 2.14 -103.54 62.77
C SER A 42 0.60 -103.56 62.82
N PRO A 43 -0.08 -104.22 61.87
CA PRO A 43 -1.55 -104.22 61.84
C PRO A 43 -2.12 -104.83 63.13
N GLN A 44 -1.30 -105.61 63.85
CA GLN A 44 -1.63 -106.19 65.14
C GLN A 44 -0.39 -106.26 66.05
N ALA A 45 -0.56 -105.86 67.32
CA ALA A 45 0.50 -105.93 68.32
C ALA A 45 -0.01 -106.43 69.67
N ASN A 46 0.87 -107.07 70.46
CA ASN A 46 0.58 -107.48 71.83
C ASN A 46 1.01 -106.41 72.82
N ILE A 47 0.14 -106.09 73.76
CA ILE A 47 0.42 -105.12 74.83
C ILE A 47 1.05 -105.79 76.07
N ALA A 48 2.07 -105.14 76.64
CA ALA A 48 2.72 -105.55 77.89
C ALA A 48 2.48 -104.49 78.98
N PHE A 49 2.28 -104.95 80.23
CA PHE A 49 1.98 -104.07 81.37
C PHE A 49 2.96 -104.25 82.53
N TRP A 50 3.28 -103.14 83.19
CA TRP A 50 3.89 -103.08 84.52
C TRP A 50 3.10 -102.09 85.39
N ASN A 51 3.24 -102.16 86.72
CA ASN A 51 2.63 -101.14 87.58
C ASN A 51 3.45 -99.84 87.48
N ALA A 52 2.83 -98.76 87.01
CA ALA A 52 3.44 -97.43 87.05
C ALA A 52 3.27 -96.79 88.43
N SER A 53 2.06 -96.86 88.98
CA SER A 53 1.71 -96.23 90.26
C SER A 53 2.02 -97.13 91.47
N VAL A 54 2.46 -96.54 92.58
CA VAL A 54 2.75 -97.29 93.82
C VAL A 54 1.49 -97.68 94.60
N LYS A 55 0.38 -96.96 94.40
CA LYS A 55 -0.92 -97.14 95.06
C LYS A 55 -2.09 -96.96 94.08
N ASN A 56 -3.29 -97.36 94.48
CA ASN A 56 -4.51 -97.14 93.70
C ASN A 56 -4.81 -95.64 93.61
N SER A 57 -5.35 -95.19 92.47
CA SER A 57 -5.72 -93.77 92.28
C SER A 57 -6.96 -93.35 93.03
N GLY A 58 -7.81 -94.29 93.44
CA GLY A 58 -9.07 -93.93 94.09
C GLY A 58 -10.07 -93.40 93.08
N GLU A 59 -11.05 -92.65 93.58
CA GLU A 59 -12.03 -91.96 92.75
C GLU A 59 -11.44 -90.69 92.12
N VAL A 60 -11.50 -90.62 90.78
CA VAL A 60 -11.19 -89.41 90.00
C VAL A 60 -12.49 -88.98 89.32
N SER A 61 -13.34 -88.31 90.09
CA SER A 61 -14.72 -87.97 89.72
C SER A 61 -14.81 -87.08 88.48
N GLU A 62 -13.76 -86.30 88.17
CA GLU A 62 -13.67 -85.48 86.97
C GLU A 62 -13.60 -86.31 85.67
N LEU A 63 -13.05 -87.53 85.72
CA LEU A 63 -12.95 -88.42 84.57
C LEU A 63 -14.12 -89.42 84.54
N LYS A 64 -14.54 -89.94 85.69
CA LYS A 64 -15.67 -90.86 85.82
C LYS A 64 -16.22 -90.86 87.26
N PRO A 65 -17.34 -90.16 87.54
CA PRO A 65 -17.96 -90.12 88.87
C PRO A 65 -18.33 -91.50 89.40
N GLY A 66 -18.11 -91.75 90.70
CA GLY A 66 -18.48 -93.00 91.36
C GLY A 66 -17.61 -94.22 91.02
N TYR A 67 -16.54 -94.05 90.24
CA TYR A 67 -15.64 -95.14 89.85
C TYR A 67 -14.31 -95.06 90.60
N ASN A 68 -13.98 -96.11 91.35
CA ASN A 68 -12.70 -96.23 92.06
C ASN A 68 -11.67 -96.96 91.18
N HIS A 69 -10.69 -96.22 90.68
CA HIS A 69 -9.68 -96.74 89.75
C HIS A 69 -8.49 -97.37 90.51
N GLY A 70 -8.00 -98.49 89.97
CA GLY A 70 -6.86 -99.23 90.51
C GLY A 70 -5.51 -98.56 90.25
N LYS A 71 -4.45 -99.37 90.20
CA LYS A 71 -3.11 -98.89 89.81
C LYS A 71 -3.08 -98.50 88.33
N ILE A 72 -2.37 -97.42 88.01
CA ILE A 72 -2.08 -97.02 86.63
C ILE A 72 -1.02 -97.98 86.07
N LEU A 73 -1.29 -98.51 84.88
CA LEU A 73 -0.42 -99.46 84.20
C LEU A 73 0.51 -98.74 83.23
N TYR A 74 1.80 -99.04 83.33
CA TYR A 74 2.81 -98.70 82.34
C TYR A 74 2.71 -99.68 81.18
N SER A 75 2.42 -99.19 79.97
CA SER A 75 2.11 -100.04 78.83
C SER A 75 3.09 -99.83 77.68
N ILE A 76 3.55 -100.94 77.10
CA ILE A 76 4.33 -100.96 75.85
C ILE A 76 3.58 -101.76 74.81
N LEU A 77 3.41 -101.18 73.62
CA LEU A 77 2.75 -101.77 72.47
C LEU A 77 3.61 -101.53 71.23
N ASP A 78 3.91 -102.60 70.51
CA ASP A 78 4.79 -102.60 69.32
C ASP A 78 6.12 -101.85 69.51
N GLY A 79 6.74 -102.03 70.69
CA GLY A 79 8.00 -101.36 71.01
C GLY A 79 7.88 -99.85 71.23
N ASN A 80 6.68 -99.32 71.45
CA ASN A 80 6.43 -97.92 71.82
C ASN A 80 5.64 -97.85 73.14
N SER A 81 5.81 -96.79 73.92
CA SER A 81 4.92 -96.53 75.04
C SER A 81 3.51 -96.26 74.54
N ALA A 82 2.54 -96.92 75.17
CA ALA A 82 1.14 -96.85 74.80
C ALA A 82 0.31 -96.37 75.98
N TYR A 83 -0.66 -95.50 75.71
CA TYR A 83 -1.47 -94.84 76.73
C TYR A 83 -2.93 -95.22 76.60
N CYS A 84 -3.52 -95.58 77.73
CA CYS A 84 -4.94 -95.88 77.86
C CYS A 84 -5.78 -94.67 77.46
N MET A 85 -6.80 -94.85 76.62
CA MET A 85 -7.72 -93.79 76.23
C MET A 85 -8.95 -93.72 77.13
N ASN A 86 -9.52 -94.86 77.51
CA ASN A 86 -10.81 -94.90 78.19
C ASN A 86 -10.60 -95.14 79.69
N PHE A 87 -10.83 -94.11 80.51
CA PHE A 87 -10.69 -94.22 81.95
C PHE A 87 -11.73 -95.18 82.55
N GLY A 88 -11.25 -96.18 83.30
CA GLY A 88 -12.12 -97.11 84.03
C GLY A 88 -12.76 -98.23 83.21
N LEU A 89 -12.16 -98.58 82.06
CA LEU A 89 -12.38 -99.88 81.41
C LEU A 89 -11.28 -100.88 81.80
N ARG A 90 -11.46 -102.17 81.48
CA ARG A 90 -10.48 -103.22 81.81
C ARG A 90 -9.38 -103.31 80.74
N ALA A 91 -8.15 -103.67 81.16
CA ALA A 91 -7.04 -104.02 80.26
C ALA A 91 -6.38 -105.33 80.73
N ASP A 92 -6.12 -106.26 79.80
CA ASP A 92 -5.50 -107.56 80.08
C ASP A 92 -4.13 -107.67 79.37
N GLY A 93 -3.07 -108.09 80.09
CA GLY A 93 -1.74 -108.26 79.49
C GLY A 93 -1.71 -109.36 78.44
N GLY A 94 -0.99 -109.13 77.33
CA GLY A 94 -0.92 -110.06 76.21
C GLY A 94 -2.11 -109.98 75.24
N GLN A 95 -2.98 -108.98 75.39
CA GLN A 95 -4.10 -108.74 74.49
C GLN A 95 -3.60 -108.30 73.10
N LEU A 96 -4.19 -108.89 72.05
CA LEU A 96 -3.98 -108.49 70.67
C LEU A 96 -4.76 -107.20 70.38
N MET A 97 -4.05 -106.19 69.88
CA MET A 97 -4.55 -104.86 69.56
C MET A 97 -4.43 -104.64 68.05
N ASN A 98 -5.46 -104.09 67.39
CA ASN A 98 -5.37 -103.73 65.97
C ASN A 98 -5.15 -102.22 65.84
N SER A 99 -4.25 -101.80 64.95
CA SER A 99 -4.02 -100.39 64.65
C SER A 99 -5.11 -99.84 63.73
N TYR A 100 -5.49 -98.59 63.97
CA TYR A 100 -6.44 -97.83 63.17
C TYR A 100 -5.93 -96.42 62.96
N ASP A 101 -6.31 -95.86 61.81
CA ASP A 101 -6.12 -94.44 61.52
C ASP A 101 -7.15 -93.59 62.28
N ASP A 102 -6.79 -92.33 62.51
CA ASP A 102 -7.47 -91.31 63.34
C ASP A 102 -9.00 -91.15 63.14
N THR A 103 -9.54 -91.63 62.01
CA THR A 103 -10.96 -91.51 61.62
C THR A 103 -11.90 -92.51 62.29
N SER A 104 -11.38 -93.50 63.02
CA SER A 104 -12.18 -94.56 63.65
C SER A 104 -12.62 -94.25 65.10
N THR A 105 -12.30 -93.06 65.63
CA THR A 105 -12.62 -92.66 67.01
C THR A 105 -13.77 -91.64 67.06
N SER A 106 -14.54 -91.61 68.15
CA SER A 106 -15.61 -90.62 68.38
C SER A 106 -15.12 -89.24 68.85
N MET A 107 -13.81 -88.97 68.73
CA MET A 107 -13.16 -87.75 69.24
C MET A 107 -13.32 -86.56 68.29
N SER A 108 -13.21 -85.33 68.82
CA SER A 108 -13.17 -84.12 68.01
C SER A 108 -11.80 -83.93 67.32
N ALA A 109 -11.75 -83.15 66.25
CA ALA A 109 -10.49 -82.81 65.57
C ALA A 109 -9.52 -82.07 66.51
N GLN A 110 -10.05 -81.28 67.44
CA GLN A 110 -9.26 -80.61 68.47
C GLN A 110 -8.63 -81.63 69.43
N GLN A 111 -9.41 -82.59 69.94
CA GLN A 111 -8.88 -83.60 70.85
C GLN A 111 -7.80 -84.46 70.17
N ARG A 112 -8.01 -84.88 68.91
CA ARG A 112 -6.99 -85.59 68.12
C ARG A 112 -5.71 -84.78 67.96
N LYS A 113 -5.83 -83.49 67.65
CA LYS A 113 -4.68 -82.60 67.50
C LYS A 113 -3.94 -82.40 68.83
N LEU A 114 -4.67 -82.18 69.93
CA LEU A 114 -4.08 -82.10 71.28
C LEU A 114 -3.40 -83.41 71.68
N LEU A 115 -3.98 -84.57 71.35
CA LEU A 115 -3.34 -85.87 71.55
C LEU A 115 -2.02 -85.97 70.77
N SER A 116 -1.99 -85.50 69.52
CA SER A 116 -0.75 -85.51 68.73
C SER A 116 0.36 -84.66 69.39
N TYR A 117 0.01 -83.50 69.96
CA TYR A 117 0.95 -82.70 70.73
C TYR A 117 1.33 -83.36 72.05
N CYS A 118 0.37 -84.01 72.72
CA CYS A 118 0.59 -84.76 73.95
C CYS A 118 1.61 -85.87 73.76
N LEU A 119 1.52 -86.66 72.69
CA LEU A 119 2.49 -87.71 72.42
C LEU A 119 3.81 -87.13 71.87
N TYR A 120 3.77 -86.00 71.15
CA TYR A 120 4.98 -85.33 70.68
C TYR A 120 5.84 -84.80 71.83
N TYR A 121 5.24 -84.18 72.84
CA TYR A 121 5.95 -83.59 73.99
C TYR A 121 6.05 -84.51 75.19
N GLY A 122 5.14 -85.46 75.32
CA GLY A 122 5.01 -86.35 76.46
C GLY A 122 6.08 -87.43 76.50
N PHE A 123 5.97 -88.27 77.52
CA PHE A 123 6.91 -89.35 77.70
C PHE A 123 6.82 -90.31 76.52
N ASN A 124 7.97 -90.79 76.07
CA ASN A 124 8.03 -91.87 75.10
C ASN A 124 9.21 -92.77 75.42
N SER A 125 9.01 -94.08 75.31
CA SER A 125 10.05 -95.08 75.48
C SER A 125 9.82 -96.24 74.53
N THR A 126 10.91 -96.76 73.98
CA THR A 126 10.89 -97.98 73.16
C THR A 126 11.38 -99.21 73.90
N GLN A 127 11.67 -99.08 75.20
CA GLN A 127 12.23 -100.16 76.02
C GLN A 127 11.13 -101.09 76.54
N LYS A 128 11.20 -102.37 76.17
CA LYS A 128 10.29 -103.43 76.64
C LYS A 128 10.76 -104.02 77.97
N ALA A 129 10.90 -103.17 78.99
CA ALA A 129 11.34 -103.55 80.34
C ALA A 129 10.49 -102.85 81.41
N ALA A 130 10.60 -103.30 82.66
CA ALA A 130 9.96 -102.64 83.78
C ALA A 130 10.49 -101.19 83.89
N PRO A 131 9.61 -100.17 84.03
CA PRO A 131 10.03 -98.79 84.12
C PRO A 131 10.78 -98.48 85.42
N SER A 132 11.73 -97.55 85.37
CA SER A 132 12.29 -96.91 86.56
C SER A 132 11.27 -95.97 87.21
N ASN A 133 11.47 -95.61 88.48
CA ASN A 133 10.58 -94.68 89.19
C ASN A 133 10.39 -93.34 88.45
N SER A 134 11.48 -92.77 87.90
CA SER A 134 11.40 -91.53 87.12
C SER A 134 10.60 -91.70 85.82
N GLN A 135 10.73 -92.84 85.14
CA GLN A 135 9.92 -93.14 83.95
C GLN A 135 8.45 -93.34 84.30
N CYS A 136 8.15 -93.93 85.46
CA CYS A 136 6.79 -94.02 85.97
C CYS A 136 6.19 -92.63 86.21
N ASP A 137 6.96 -91.69 86.76
CA ASP A 137 6.48 -90.32 87.02
C ASP A 137 6.09 -89.59 85.72
N GLU A 138 6.94 -89.63 84.70
CA GLU A 138 6.69 -89.00 83.38
C GLU A 138 5.59 -89.72 82.58
N TYR A 139 5.55 -91.06 82.67
CA TYR A 139 4.51 -91.86 82.04
C TYR A 139 3.14 -91.58 82.68
N ILE A 140 3.03 -91.54 84.01
CA ILE A 140 1.76 -91.23 84.70
C ILE A 140 1.28 -89.83 84.34
N ALA A 141 2.18 -88.86 84.26
CA ALA A 141 1.87 -87.50 83.83
C ALA A 141 1.32 -87.46 82.39
N THR A 142 1.96 -88.19 81.48
CA THR A 142 1.52 -88.30 80.09
C THR A 142 0.19 -89.05 79.98
N GLN A 143 0.01 -90.13 80.72
CA GLN A 143 -1.24 -90.89 80.80
C GLN A 143 -2.40 -90.05 81.35
N ALA A 144 -2.13 -89.25 82.38
CA ALA A 144 -3.10 -88.30 82.92
C ALA A 144 -3.49 -87.26 81.87
N MET A 145 -2.52 -86.73 81.11
CA MET A 145 -2.78 -85.81 80.01
C MET A 145 -3.64 -86.43 78.91
N VAL A 146 -3.37 -87.68 78.53
CA VAL A 146 -4.19 -88.42 77.55
C VAL A 146 -5.64 -88.50 78.04
N TRP A 147 -5.88 -88.88 79.29
CA TRP A 147 -7.24 -88.94 79.83
C TRP A 147 -7.91 -87.57 79.96
N VAL A 148 -7.17 -86.53 80.34
CA VAL A 148 -7.66 -85.14 80.39
C VAL A 148 -8.09 -84.66 79.01
N ILE A 149 -7.33 -84.98 77.95
CA ILE A 149 -7.67 -84.62 76.56
C ILE A 149 -8.86 -85.45 76.06
N VAL A 150 -8.88 -86.76 76.31
CA VAL A 150 -9.98 -87.65 75.89
C VAL A 150 -11.30 -87.28 76.59
N ALA A 151 -11.25 -86.87 77.86
CA ALA A 151 -12.39 -86.37 78.61
C ALA A 151 -12.78 -84.92 78.24
N ASP A 152 -12.07 -84.29 77.29
CA ASP A 152 -12.31 -82.92 76.80
C ASP A 152 -12.22 -81.83 77.87
N ILE A 153 -11.36 -82.04 78.86
CA ILE A 153 -11.14 -81.11 79.99
C ILE A 153 -9.72 -80.51 80.01
N PHE A 154 -8.99 -80.59 78.88
CA PHE A 154 -7.65 -80.01 78.72
C PHE A 154 -7.65 -78.48 78.92
N GLY A 155 -6.69 -77.99 79.71
CA GLY A 155 -6.55 -76.56 80.01
C GLY A 155 -7.59 -76.01 81.01
N THR A 156 -8.43 -76.87 81.61
CA THR A 156 -9.40 -76.48 82.64
C THR A 156 -8.89 -76.82 84.04
N GLY A 157 -9.38 -76.12 85.07
CA GLY A 157 -9.07 -76.45 86.46
C GLY A 157 -9.51 -77.86 86.88
N SER A 158 -10.55 -78.41 86.24
CA SER A 158 -10.98 -79.80 86.42
C SER A 158 -9.98 -80.80 85.83
N GLY A 159 -9.40 -80.48 84.66
CA GLY A 159 -8.34 -81.29 84.06
C GLY A 159 -7.09 -81.33 84.94
N ASP A 160 -6.66 -80.18 85.45
CA ASP A 160 -5.52 -80.09 86.37
C ASP A 160 -5.78 -80.83 87.69
N SER A 161 -6.99 -80.72 88.25
CA SER A 161 -7.41 -81.50 89.43
C SER A 161 -7.36 -83.01 89.18
N ALA A 162 -7.90 -83.47 88.05
CA ALA A 162 -7.87 -84.87 87.64
C ALA A 162 -6.43 -85.38 87.51
N ALA A 163 -5.58 -84.62 86.81
CA ALA A 163 -4.18 -84.94 86.62
C ALA A 163 -3.42 -84.98 87.95
N ARG A 164 -3.68 -84.04 88.88
CA ARG A 164 -3.07 -84.02 90.22
C ARG A 164 -3.41 -85.28 91.00
N LYS A 165 -4.67 -85.71 91.00
CA LYS A 165 -5.10 -86.94 91.67
C LYS A 165 -4.39 -88.17 91.11
N LEU A 166 -4.23 -88.24 89.79
CA LEU A 166 -3.52 -89.33 89.12
C LEU A 166 -2.00 -89.30 89.40
N CYS A 167 -1.36 -88.14 89.30
CA CYS A 167 0.06 -87.95 89.59
C CYS A 167 0.40 -88.23 91.06
N ASN A 168 -0.52 -87.99 92.00
CA ASN A 168 -0.35 -88.34 93.43
C ASN A 168 -0.14 -89.84 93.69
N THR A 169 -0.38 -90.69 92.70
CA THR A 169 -0.14 -92.14 92.74
C THR A 169 1.25 -92.56 92.27
N ALA A 170 1.99 -91.63 91.66
CA ALA A 170 3.33 -91.86 91.15
C ALA A 170 4.35 -92.10 92.27
N PRO A 171 5.49 -92.73 91.98
CA PRO A 171 6.62 -92.82 92.91
C PRO A 171 7.04 -91.46 93.50
N SER A 172 7.07 -90.40 92.66
CA SER A 172 7.27 -89.01 93.07
C SER A 172 6.11 -88.13 92.57
N PRO A 173 5.10 -87.87 93.43
CA PRO A 173 3.94 -87.05 93.07
C PRO A 173 4.26 -85.69 92.46
N ASP A 174 5.19 -84.94 93.06
CA ASP A 174 5.50 -83.58 92.63
C ASP A 174 6.31 -83.58 91.32
N SER A 175 7.21 -84.55 91.11
CA SER A 175 7.95 -84.68 89.85
C SER A 175 7.02 -85.05 88.70
N SER A 176 6.08 -85.97 88.93
CA SER A 176 5.07 -86.36 87.95
C SER A 176 4.16 -85.19 87.59
N TYR A 177 3.64 -84.45 88.57
CA TYR A 177 2.79 -83.30 88.28
C TYR A 177 3.54 -82.14 87.60
N SER A 178 4.78 -81.87 87.98
CA SER A 178 5.63 -80.86 87.31
C SER A 178 5.88 -81.21 85.84
N TYR A 179 6.02 -82.51 85.53
CA TYR A 179 6.10 -82.98 84.14
C TYR A 179 4.80 -82.73 83.38
N TYR A 180 3.64 -83.00 84.01
CA TYR A 180 2.32 -82.72 83.44
C TYR A 180 2.14 -81.23 83.13
N GLU A 181 2.55 -80.32 84.03
CA GLU A 181 2.48 -78.87 83.79
C GLU A 181 3.33 -78.44 82.60
N ARG A 182 4.60 -78.89 82.55
CA ARG A 182 5.47 -78.62 81.39
C ARG A 182 4.89 -79.17 80.08
N LEU A 183 4.31 -80.36 80.12
CA LEU A 183 3.64 -80.98 78.98
C LEU A 183 2.44 -80.14 78.53
N ARG A 184 1.57 -79.71 79.46
CA ARG A 184 0.42 -78.84 79.19
C ARG A 184 0.83 -77.53 78.53
N ASP A 185 1.89 -76.91 79.05
CA ASP A 185 2.35 -75.60 78.61
C ASP A 185 3.02 -75.69 77.22
N ASN A 186 3.78 -76.77 76.95
CA ASN A 186 4.33 -77.05 75.63
C ASN A 186 3.25 -77.33 74.57
N ILE A 187 2.21 -78.11 74.94
CA ILE A 187 1.06 -78.35 74.06
C ILE A 187 0.34 -77.03 73.76
N SER A 188 0.05 -76.24 74.79
CA SER A 188 -0.70 -74.99 74.67
C SER A 188 0.04 -73.93 73.85
N SER A 189 1.35 -73.79 74.04
CA SER A 189 2.18 -72.81 73.32
C SER A 189 2.33 -73.13 71.83
N SER A 190 2.35 -74.42 71.46
CA SER A 190 2.39 -74.85 70.06
C SER A 190 1.01 -74.87 69.38
N TYR A 191 -0.02 -75.34 70.09
CA TYR A 191 -1.39 -75.39 69.55
C TYR A 191 -1.95 -73.97 69.30
N ASN A 192 -1.72 -73.04 70.25
CA ASN A 192 -2.19 -71.66 70.18
C ASN A 192 -1.11 -70.69 69.66
N ALA A 193 -0.15 -71.17 68.85
CA ALA A 193 0.93 -70.33 68.35
C ALA A 193 0.41 -69.14 67.53
N THR A 194 0.59 -67.94 68.09
CA THR A 194 0.31 -66.65 67.44
C THR A 194 1.37 -66.36 66.38
N LEU A 195 0.94 -65.86 65.22
CA LEU A 195 1.82 -65.45 64.12
C LEU A 195 2.06 -63.93 64.17
N PRO A 196 3.11 -63.39 63.51
CA PRO A 196 3.22 -61.95 63.30
C PRO A 196 1.93 -61.40 62.68
N SER A 197 1.45 -60.24 63.14
CA SER A 197 0.11 -59.73 62.82
C SER A 197 -0.14 -59.46 61.34
N PHE A 198 0.92 -59.30 60.55
CA PHE A 198 0.89 -59.05 59.12
C PHE A 198 1.10 -60.31 58.27
N ALA A 199 1.19 -61.50 58.87
CA ALA A 199 1.47 -62.77 58.20
C ALA A 199 0.32 -63.77 58.32
N SER A 200 0.23 -64.71 57.37
CA SER A 200 -0.79 -65.76 57.37
C SER A 200 -0.18 -67.15 57.61
N ARG A 201 -0.96 -68.09 58.16
CA ARG A 201 -0.55 -69.49 58.34
C ARG A 201 -0.45 -70.25 57.01
N ARG A 202 -1.08 -69.77 55.94
CA ARG A 202 -1.09 -70.43 54.61
C ARG A 202 -0.56 -69.51 53.51
N THR A 203 0.18 -70.08 52.57
CA THR A 203 0.72 -69.36 51.41
C THR A 203 -0.37 -68.80 50.47
N SER A 204 -1.51 -69.48 50.38
CA SER A 204 -2.68 -69.04 49.58
C SER A 204 -3.33 -67.79 50.16
N GLU A 205 -3.27 -67.62 51.48
CA GLU A 205 -3.91 -66.54 52.24
C GLU A 205 -2.90 -65.44 52.62
N ALA A 206 -1.65 -65.53 52.14
CA ALA A 206 -0.59 -64.59 52.47
C ALA A 206 -0.89 -63.19 51.89
N PRO A 207 -0.94 -62.13 52.72
CA PRO A 207 -1.15 -60.76 52.25
C PRO A 207 0.03 -60.30 51.38
N THR A 208 -0.27 -59.50 50.36
CA THR A 208 0.74 -58.96 49.43
C THR A 208 1.01 -57.49 49.72
N TYR A 209 2.25 -57.15 50.01
CA TYR A 209 2.70 -55.79 50.27
C TYR A 209 3.48 -55.23 49.07
N GLU A 210 3.12 -54.03 48.63
CA GLU A 210 3.81 -53.36 47.52
C GLU A 210 4.88 -52.41 48.06
N LEU A 211 6.12 -52.62 47.64
CA LEU A 211 7.26 -51.78 47.99
C LEU A 211 7.27 -50.56 47.07
N LYS A 212 7.32 -49.38 47.70
CA LYS A 212 7.34 -48.09 47.01
C LYS A 212 8.77 -47.61 46.84
N TRP A 213 9.06 -46.94 45.72
CA TRP A 213 10.33 -46.30 45.47
C TRP A 213 10.52 -45.15 46.47
N ASN A 214 11.62 -45.22 47.21
CA ASN A 214 12.04 -44.14 48.07
C ASN A 214 13.23 -43.42 47.41
N GLU A 215 13.03 -42.15 47.04
CA GLU A 215 14.08 -41.33 46.41
C GLU A 215 15.30 -41.11 47.33
N GLY A 216 15.09 -41.01 48.64
CA GLY A 216 16.18 -40.78 49.60
C GLY A 216 17.10 -42.00 49.75
N SER A 217 16.54 -43.21 49.69
CA SER A 217 17.30 -44.47 49.82
C SER A 217 17.60 -45.15 48.48
N GLN A 218 17.11 -44.61 47.36
CA GLN A 218 17.29 -45.10 45.99
C GLN A 218 16.95 -46.59 45.83
N ARG A 219 15.87 -47.04 46.50
CA ARG A 219 15.38 -48.43 46.45
C ARG A 219 13.88 -48.51 46.68
N PHE A 220 13.28 -49.61 46.25
CA PHE A 220 11.91 -49.98 46.63
C PHE A 220 11.93 -50.50 48.07
N GLU A 221 11.06 -50.01 48.94
CA GLU A 221 10.97 -50.50 50.31
C GLU A 221 9.56 -50.42 50.92
N THR A 222 9.32 -51.25 51.93
CA THR A 222 8.16 -51.19 52.81
C THR A 222 8.57 -51.65 54.22
N THR A 223 7.95 -51.10 55.24
CA THR A 223 8.14 -51.52 56.63
C THR A 223 6.84 -52.09 57.17
N LEU A 224 6.90 -53.29 57.74
CA LEU A 224 5.78 -53.99 58.35
C LEU A 224 6.02 -54.09 59.86
N SER A 225 5.00 -53.79 60.66
CA SER A 225 5.10 -53.77 62.13
C SER A 225 4.19 -54.84 62.73
N ASP A 226 4.76 -55.67 63.62
CA ASP A 226 4.05 -56.75 64.31
C ASP A 226 3.40 -56.24 65.60
N SER A 227 2.07 -56.24 65.62
CA SER A 227 1.28 -55.88 66.79
C SER A 227 1.07 -57.04 67.76
N ASN A 228 1.35 -58.29 67.35
CA ASN A 228 1.24 -59.47 68.21
C ASN A 228 2.47 -59.69 69.10
N GLY A 229 3.57 -58.98 68.83
CA GLY A 229 4.78 -59.00 69.66
C GLY A 229 5.56 -60.32 69.59
N VAL A 230 5.33 -61.14 68.57
CA VAL A 230 5.93 -62.46 68.41
C VAL A 230 6.99 -62.52 67.31
N LEU A 231 7.26 -61.40 66.62
CA LEU A 231 8.23 -61.36 65.52
C LEU A 231 9.64 -61.87 65.91
N SER A 232 10.07 -61.71 67.17
CA SER A 232 11.34 -62.27 67.67
C SER A 232 11.39 -63.80 67.61
N ASP A 233 10.24 -64.46 67.73
CA ASP A 233 10.09 -65.92 67.75
C ASP A 233 10.19 -66.53 66.34
N PHE A 234 10.43 -65.72 65.30
CA PHE A 234 10.52 -66.15 63.92
C PHE A 234 11.75 -65.60 63.20
N ASP A 235 12.36 -66.48 62.40
CA ASP A 235 13.35 -66.12 61.39
C ASP A 235 12.65 -65.89 60.05
N PHE A 236 12.95 -64.78 59.37
CA PHE A 236 12.35 -64.43 58.09
C PHE A 236 13.32 -64.63 56.93
N GLY A 237 12.87 -65.33 55.89
CA GLY A 237 13.60 -65.52 54.65
C GLY A 237 12.76 -65.16 53.43
N ILE A 238 13.36 -64.42 52.50
CA ILE A 238 12.79 -64.13 51.19
C ILE A 238 13.90 -63.99 50.13
N SER A 239 13.69 -64.54 48.94
CA SER A 239 14.67 -64.50 47.85
C SER A 239 14.53 -63.21 47.03
N GLY A 240 15.64 -62.55 46.69
CA GLY A 240 15.65 -61.36 45.82
C GLY A 240 15.40 -60.02 46.51
N TYR A 241 15.29 -60.01 47.85
CA TYR A 241 15.07 -58.80 48.64
C TYR A 241 16.06 -58.75 49.80
N SER A 242 16.41 -57.53 50.20
CA SER A 242 17.14 -57.25 51.43
C SER A 242 16.16 -57.05 52.57
N VAL A 243 16.49 -57.57 53.74
CA VAL A 243 15.65 -57.55 54.93
C VAL A 243 16.44 -56.94 56.08
N ASP A 244 15.82 -55.96 56.77
CA ASP A 244 16.32 -55.40 58.01
C ASP A 244 15.26 -55.55 59.12
N LYS A 245 15.64 -56.14 60.25
CA LYS A 245 14.73 -56.41 61.38
C LYS A 245 15.12 -55.50 62.54
N ASN A 246 14.19 -54.65 62.97
CA ASN A 246 14.41 -53.70 64.06
C ASN A 246 13.25 -53.78 65.06
N GLY A 247 13.51 -54.39 66.22
CA GLY A 247 12.50 -54.63 67.26
C GLY A 247 11.32 -55.46 66.72
N SER A 248 10.12 -54.88 66.81
CA SER A 248 8.86 -55.48 66.32
C SER A 248 8.55 -55.17 64.86
N SER A 249 9.48 -54.57 64.10
CA SER A 249 9.28 -54.23 62.69
C SER A 249 10.30 -54.88 61.77
N ILE A 250 9.90 -55.07 60.52
CA ILE A 250 10.75 -55.59 59.44
C ILE A 250 10.63 -54.68 58.22
N THR A 251 11.77 -54.24 57.71
CA THR A 251 11.87 -53.46 56.47
C THR A 251 12.36 -54.38 55.37
N ILE A 252 11.58 -54.48 54.29
CA ILE A 252 11.88 -55.29 53.12
C ILE A 252 12.18 -54.33 51.98
N SER A 253 13.31 -54.53 51.29
CA SER A 253 13.75 -53.63 50.23
C SER A 253 14.35 -54.34 49.02
N SER A 254 14.33 -53.69 47.85
CA SER A 254 14.99 -54.17 46.63
C SER A 254 15.38 -52.98 45.73
N THR A 255 16.50 -53.08 45.04
CA THR A 255 16.89 -52.13 43.97
C THR A 255 16.40 -52.58 42.60
N SER A 256 15.87 -53.79 42.49
CA SER A 256 15.35 -54.37 41.25
C SER A 256 13.83 -54.31 41.21
N VAL A 257 13.29 -54.08 40.01
CA VAL A 257 11.84 -54.08 39.77
C VAL A 257 11.35 -55.53 39.73
N ASN A 258 10.43 -55.87 40.63
CA ASN A 258 9.85 -57.20 40.78
C ASN A 258 8.33 -57.09 40.83
N THR A 259 7.67 -57.13 39.67
CA THR A 259 6.21 -56.95 39.56
C THR A 259 5.42 -58.22 39.88
N THR A 260 6.10 -59.37 39.97
CA THR A 260 5.50 -60.64 40.39
C THR A 260 5.62 -60.79 41.90
N ALA A 261 4.51 -61.12 42.57
CA ALA A 261 4.49 -61.29 44.02
C ALA A 261 5.37 -62.46 44.47
N THR A 262 6.39 -62.17 45.27
CA THR A 262 7.35 -63.15 45.82
C THR A 262 6.96 -63.50 47.25
N THR A 263 6.88 -64.80 47.57
CA THR A 263 6.52 -65.27 48.92
C THR A 263 7.73 -65.26 49.86
N GLY A 264 7.61 -64.59 51.00
CA GLY A 264 8.52 -64.68 52.14
C GLY A 264 7.97 -65.62 53.21
N THR A 265 8.86 -66.31 53.91
CA THR A 265 8.50 -67.30 54.95
C THR A 265 9.12 -66.92 56.29
N PHE A 266 8.28 -66.87 57.31
CA PHE A 266 8.65 -66.83 58.72
C PHE A 266 8.68 -68.26 59.25
N THR A 267 9.78 -68.67 59.89
CA THR A 267 9.91 -70.00 60.52
C THR A 267 10.17 -69.83 62.01
N SER A 268 9.37 -70.48 62.85
CA SER A 268 9.49 -70.40 64.31
C SER A 268 10.86 -70.86 64.79
N ASN A 269 11.55 -70.02 65.56
CA ASN A 269 12.82 -70.31 66.23
C ASN A 269 12.65 -70.51 67.75
N ALA A 270 11.45 -70.26 68.30
CA ALA A 270 11.12 -70.37 69.73
C ALA A 270 10.65 -71.78 70.16
N GLY A 271 10.97 -72.82 69.39
CA GLY A 271 10.60 -74.21 69.71
C GLY A 271 9.11 -74.57 69.57
N LYS A 272 8.27 -73.63 69.10
CA LYS A 272 6.86 -73.87 68.76
C LYS A 272 6.76 -74.67 67.47
N VAL A 273 6.00 -75.77 67.48
CA VAL A 273 5.86 -76.69 66.34
C VAL A 273 4.40 -76.93 65.97
N GLU A 274 4.20 -77.39 64.74
CA GLU A 274 2.94 -77.92 64.24
C GLU A 274 3.11 -79.41 63.94
N THR A 275 2.38 -80.27 64.64
CA THR A 275 2.44 -81.72 64.38
C THR A 275 1.98 -82.03 62.95
N THR A 276 2.76 -82.82 62.23
CA THR A 276 2.56 -83.14 60.80
C THR A 276 2.05 -84.56 60.56
N SER A 277 2.12 -85.44 61.56
CA SER A 277 1.50 -86.77 61.54
C SER A 277 0.48 -86.94 62.66
N SER A 278 -0.38 -87.97 62.55
CA SER A 278 -1.33 -88.37 63.59
C SER A 278 -0.70 -89.33 64.60
N CYS A 279 -1.39 -89.58 65.72
CA CYS A 279 -1.12 -90.71 66.61
C CYS A 279 -1.60 -92.02 65.97
N VAL A 280 -1.12 -93.16 66.48
CA VAL A 280 -1.67 -94.48 66.13
C VAL A 280 -2.64 -94.93 67.22
N PHE A 281 -3.85 -95.30 66.81
CA PHE A 281 -4.92 -95.75 67.69
C PHE A 281 -5.00 -97.27 67.67
N TRP A 282 -5.15 -97.88 68.84
CA TRP A 282 -5.14 -99.32 69.02
C TRP A 282 -6.45 -99.74 69.67
N LEU A 283 -7.28 -100.44 68.89
CA LEU A 283 -8.59 -100.87 69.34
C LEU A 283 -8.64 -102.40 69.51
N THR A 284 -9.34 -102.82 70.56
CA THR A 284 -9.51 -104.24 70.90
C THR A 284 -10.66 -104.91 70.15
N GLY A 285 -11.61 -104.12 69.64
CA GLY A 285 -12.88 -104.60 69.09
C GLY A 285 -13.82 -105.25 70.12
N LYS A 286 -13.48 -105.21 71.42
CA LYS A 286 -14.24 -105.84 72.52
C LYS A 286 -14.90 -104.78 73.39
N SER A 287 -16.21 -104.89 73.61
CA SER A 287 -16.93 -104.00 74.53
C SER A 287 -16.43 -104.15 75.97
N GLY A 288 -16.23 -103.02 76.65
CA GLY A 288 -15.74 -102.96 78.05
C GLY A 288 -14.22 -102.99 78.23
N TYR A 289 -13.44 -103.00 77.14
CA TYR A 289 -11.97 -102.99 77.17
C TYR A 289 -11.38 -101.63 76.82
N GLN A 290 -10.22 -101.33 77.40
CA GLN A 290 -9.47 -100.10 77.09
C GLN A 290 -8.88 -100.12 75.68
N GLU A 291 -8.94 -98.97 75.02
CA GLU A 291 -8.25 -98.61 73.80
C GLU A 291 -6.96 -97.86 74.14
N PHE A 292 -5.99 -97.86 73.23
CA PHE A 292 -4.68 -97.27 73.46
C PHE A 292 -4.26 -96.33 72.33
N ILE A 293 -3.46 -95.33 72.66
CA ILE A 293 -2.71 -94.54 71.67
C ILE A 293 -1.22 -94.73 71.87
N SER A 294 -0.47 -94.79 70.78
CA SER A 294 0.99 -94.85 70.82
C SER A 294 1.61 -94.11 69.64
N GLU A 295 2.95 -94.19 69.59
CA GLU A 295 3.82 -93.58 68.59
C GLU A 295 3.91 -92.05 68.68
N ARG A 296 5.15 -91.55 68.64
CA ARG A 296 5.42 -90.12 68.71
C ARG A 296 5.21 -89.49 67.32
N PRO A 297 4.29 -88.52 67.16
CA PRO A 297 4.09 -87.86 65.88
C PRO A 297 5.32 -87.08 65.40
N THR A 298 5.41 -86.81 64.10
CA THR A 298 6.36 -85.83 63.56
C THR A 298 5.80 -84.41 63.70
N ALA A 299 6.69 -83.40 63.75
CA ALA A 299 6.28 -82.00 63.80
C ALA A 299 7.29 -81.10 63.06
N ASP A 300 6.77 -80.06 62.42
CA ASP A 300 7.57 -79.00 61.77
C ASP A 300 7.51 -77.72 62.61
N PRO A 301 8.52 -76.83 62.56
CA PRO A 301 8.40 -75.50 63.14
C PRO A 301 7.19 -74.76 62.59
N VAL A 302 6.48 -74.00 63.43
CA VAL A 302 5.34 -73.17 62.97
C VAL A 302 5.82 -72.19 61.90
N LYS A 303 5.09 -72.10 60.78
CA LYS A 303 5.42 -71.21 59.66
C LYS A 303 4.36 -70.12 59.49
N ALA A 304 4.79 -68.95 59.02
CA ALA A 304 3.91 -67.87 58.55
C ALA A 304 4.41 -67.29 57.23
N TYR A 305 3.52 -66.67 56.46
CA TYR A 305 3.78 -66.25 55.08
C TYR A 305 3.32 -64.83 54.80
N ILE A 306 4.11 -64.13 54.00
CA ILE A 306 3.75 -62.86 53.34
C ILE A 306 4.13 -62.92 51.87
N LYS A 307 3.59 -62.01 51.06
CA LYS A 307 4.03 -61.77 49.69
C LYS A 307 4.48 -60.31 49.54
N VAL A 308 5.47 -60.08 48.68
CA VAL A 308 5.90 -58.72 48.33
C VAL A 308 6.08 -58.56 46.84
N LYS A 309 5.84 -57.35 46.32
CA LYS A 309 6.15 -56.94 44.94
C LYS A 309 6.61 -55.48 44.95
N THR A 310 7.29 -55.00 43.92
CA THR A 310 7.58 -53.57 43.76
C THR A 310 6.48 -52.90 42.94
N GLU A 311 6.27 -51.61 43.17
CA GLU A 311 5.44 -50.81 42.25
C GLU A 311 6.05 -50.77 40.83
N ASN A 312 5.20 -50.58 39.83
CA ASN A 312 5.57 -50.56 38.42
C ASN A 312 5.26 -49.22 37.76
N ILE A 313 5.48 -48.13 38.48
CA ILE A 313 5.24 -46.76 38.01
C ILE A 313 6.54 -45.96 37.99
N GLY A 314 6.65 -45.02 37.07
CA GLY A 314 7.72 -44.02 36.99
C GLY A 314 7.16 -42.68 36.50
N TYR A 315 8.04 -41.77 36.11
CA TYR A 315 7.67 -40.40 35.72
C TYR A 315 8.39 -39.98 34.43
N GLY A 316 7.72 -39.15 33.65
CA GLY A 316 8.30 -38.42 32.53
C GLY A 316 8.62 -36.98 32.93
N GLU A 317 9.66 -36.42 32.34
CA GLU A 317 9.91 -34.99 32.39
C GLU A 317 10.26 -34.43 31.01
N LEU A 318 10.05 -33.13 30.85
CA LEU A 318 10.32 -32.38 29.64
C LEU A 318 11.03 -31.08 30.01
N THR A 319 12.09 -30.77 29.27
CA THR A 319 12.67 -29.43 29.24
C THR A 319 12.41 -28.79 27.88
N LYS A 320 11.82 -27.60 27.87
CA LYS A 320 11.48 -26.85 26.66
C LYS A 320 12.30 -25.58 26.55
N THR A 321 12.90 -25.37 25.38
CA THR A 321 13.70 -24.17 25.10
C THR A 321 13.34 -23.52 23.77
N ASP A 322 13.74 -22.27 23.60
CA ASP A 322 13.86 -21.61 22.31
C ASP A 322 14.95 -22.30 21.48
N GLU A 323 14.72 -22.51 20.19
CA GLU A 323 15.68 -23.19 19.31
C GLU A 323 16.94 -22.35 19.05
N SER A 324 16.81 -21.02 18.95
CA SER A 324 17.91 -20.13 18.62
C SER A 324 18.71 -19.67 19.84
N SER A 325 18.03 -19.30 20.93
CA SER A 325 18.67 -18.71 22.12
C SER A 325 18.92 -19.71 23.23
N GLY A 326 18.21 -20.84 23.25
CA GLY A 326 18.25 -21.82 24.34
C GLY A 326 17.55 -21.38 25.62
N VAL A 327 16.87 -20.22 25.62
CA VAL A 327 16.07 -19.72 26.75
C VAL A 327 14.95 -20.71 27.07
N LYS A 328 14.63 -20.90 28.35
CA LYS A 328 13.60 -21.83 28.81
C LYS A 328 12.21 -21.28 28.54
N LEU A 329 11.29 -22.11 28.02
CA LEU A 329 9.96 -21.65 27.58
C LEU A 329 8.82 -22.20 28.44
N SER A 330 8.04 -21.29 29.01
CA SER A 330 6.83 -21.56 29.79
C SER A 330 5.58 -21.67 28.90
N GLY A 331 4.60 -22.46 29.32
CA GLY A 331 3.29 -22.54 28.70
C GLY A 331 3.16 -23.48 27.51
N ALA A 332 4.22 -24.22 27.15
CA ALA A 332 4.12 -25.28 26.14
C ALA A 332 3.32 -26.46 26.71
N VAL A 333 2.30 -26.92 26.00
CA VAL A 333 1.44 -28.03 26.43
C VAL A 333 1.77 -29.27 25.60
N TYR A 334 2.20 -30.33 26.26
CA TYR A 334 2.50 -31.62 25.66
C TYR A 334 1.48 -32.67 26.05
N GLY A 335 1.07 -33.49 25.09
CA GLY A 335 0.36 -34.73 25.34
C GLY A 335 1.32 -35.90 25.44
N ILE A 336 1.07 -36.78 26.40
CA ILE A 336 1.73 -38.07 26.57
C ILE A 336 0.75 -39.14 26.10
N TYR A 337 1.17 -39.97 25.14
CA TYR A 337 0.34 -40.95 24.46
C TYR A 337 0.90 -42.36 24.63
N SER A 338 0.01 -43.34 24.70
CA SER A 338 0.38 -44.76 24.81
C SER A 338 0.72 -45.40 23.46
N ASP A 339 0.40 -44.74 22.34
CA ASP A 339 0.65 -45.21 20.98
C ASP A 339 1.43 -44.20 20.15
N SER A 340 2.18 -44.69 19.16
CA SER A 340 3.04 -43.87 18.30
C SER A 340 2.28 -42.96 17.34
N GLY A 341 0.99 -43.23 17.09
CA GLY A 341 0.13 -42.37 16.30
C GLY A 341 -0.39 -41.15 17.07
N CYS A 342 -0.09 -41.07 18.38
CA CYS A 342 -0.57 -40.05 19.29
C CYS A 342 -2.11 -39.93 19.31
N THR A 343 -2.81 -41.07 19.32
CA THR A 343 -4.29 -41.12 19.34
C THR A 343 -4.86 -41.33 20.74
N ASN A 344 -4.19 -42.12 21.58
CA ASN A 344 -4.63 -42.48 22.93
C ASN A 344 -3.84 -41.68 23.97
N ARG A 345 -4.32 -40.46 24.25
CA ARG A 345 -3.72 -39.56 25.23
C ARG A 345 -3.93 -40.08 26.65
N VAL A 346 -2.83 -40.25 27.37
CA VAL A 346 -2.80 -40.73 28.75
C VAL A 346 -2.82 -39.54 29.72
N GLN A 347 -2.06 -38.50 29.40
CA GLN A 347 -1.93 -37.31 30.23
C GLN A 347 -1.48 -36.11 29.39
N THR A 348 -1.62 -34.90 29.93
CA THR A 348 -0.94 -33.68 29.46
C THR A 348 0.02 -33.14 30.52
N MET A 349 1.08 -32.48 30.08
CA MET A 349 1.99 -31.72 30.93
C MET A 349 2.25 -30.36 30.31
N THR A 350 2.34 -29.32 31.14
CA THR A 350 2.57 -27.94 30.72
C THR A 350 3.87 -27.46 31.33
N THR A 351 4.70 -26.79 30.53
CA THR A 351 5.98 -26.26 31.02
C THR A 351 5.78 -25.04 31.91
N ASP A 352 6.53 -25.00 33.01
CA ASP A 352 6.55 -23.90 33.96
C ASP A 352 7.52 -22.77 33.54
N GLY A 353 7.69 -21.76 34.40
CA GLY A 353 8.60 -20.63 34.18
C GLY A 353 10.07 -21.02 33.93
N ASN A 354 10.50 -22.22 34.32
CA ASN A 354 11.84 -22.76 34.08
C ASN A 354 11.87 -23.65 32.82
N GLY A 355 10.81 -23.66 32.03
CA GLY A 355 10.64 -24.54 30.87
C GLY A 355 10.57 -26.01 31.24
N TYR A 356 10.24 -26.33 32.49
CA TYR A 356 10.19 -27.70 33.00
C TYR A 356 8.75 -28.20 33.10
N ALA A 357 8.50 -29.45 32.74
CA ALA A 357 7.25 -30.12 33.00
C ALA A 357 7.50 -31.55 33.49
N LYS A 358 6.70 -32.02 34.46
CA LYS A 358 6.76 -33.40 34.97
C LYS A 358 5.39 -34.06 34.83
N SER A 359 5.37 -35.33 34.42
CA SER A 359 4.15 -36.13 34.35
C SER A 359 3.68 -36.54 35.76
N ALA A 360 2.43 -36.99 35.86
CA ALA A 360 2.00 -37.79 36.99
C ALA A 360 2.59 -39.21 36.88
N ALA A 361 2.27 -40.08 37.85
CA ALA A 361 2.72 -41.47 37.82
C ALA A 361 2.23 -42.19 36.56
N LEU A 362 3.18 -42.74 35.79
CA LEU A 362 2.93 -43.51 34.58
C LEU A 362 3.38 -44.95 34.81
N VAL A 363 2.62 -45.92 34.33
CA VAL A 363 3.05 -47.33 34.36
C VAL A 363 4.31 -47.49 33.52
N ALA A 364 5.30 -48.26 33.98
CA ALA A 364 6.54 -48.47 33.24
C ALA A 364 6.26 -49.01 31.82
N GLY A 365 6.86 -48.38 30.82
CA GLY A 365 6.56 -48.63 29.41
C GLY A 365 7.07 -47.53 28.49
N THR A 366 6.79 -47.68 27.19
CA THR A 366 7.13 -46.68 26.18
C THR A 366 5.92 -45.79 25.89
N TYR A 367 6.13 -44.48 25.96
CA TYR A 367 5.17 -43.44 25.66
C TYR A 367 5.70 -42.53 24.54
N TYR A 368 4.79 -41.79 23.92
CA TYR A 368 5.07 -40.83 22.87
C TYR A 368 4.60 -39.47 23.29
N VAL A 369 5.47 -38.47 23.19
CA VAL A 369 5.25 -37.14 23.71
C VAL A 369 5.22 -36.17 22.54
N LYS A 370 4.10 -35.48 22.37
CA LYS A 370 3.87 -34.57 21.24
C LYS A 370 3.34 -33.24 21.75
N GLU A 371 3.86 -32.15 21.21
CA GLU A 371 3.35 -30.82 21.51
C GLU A 371 1.93 -30.65 20.95
N ILE A 372 1.08 -30.03 21.75
CA ILE A 372 -0.32 -29.72 21.43
C ILE A 372 -0.48 -28.20 21.27
N THR A 373 0.16 -27.46 22.16
CA THR A 373 0.15 -26.00 22.18
C THR A 373 1.56 -25.49 22.38
N ALA A 374 2.08 -24.72 21.41
CA ALA A 374 3.34 -24.01 21.58
C ALA A 374 3.17 -22.79 22.50
N PRO A 375 4.24 -22.30 23.14
CA PRO A 375 4.24 -21.02 23.83
C PRO A 375 3.80 -19.89 22.89
N LYS A 376 3.21 -18.82 23.44
CA LYS A 376 2.81 -17.65 22.65
C LYS A 376 4.04 -17.04 21.95
N GLY A 377 3.93 -16.77 20.64
CA GLY A 377 5.03 -16.27 19.82
C GLY A 377 5.84 -17.37 19.13
N TYR A 378 5.50 -18.64 19.31
CA TYR A 378 6.21 -19.79 18.73
C TYR A 378 5.34 -20.61 17.80
N VAL A 379 6.00 -21.29 16.86
CA VAL A 379 5.36 -22.23 15.93
C VAL A 379 5.28 -23.62 16.57
N LEU A 380 4.12 -24.27 16.45
CA LEU A 380 3.87 -25.64 16.95
C LEU A 380 4.81 -26.65 16.32
N SER A 381 5.56 -27.37 17.14
CA SER A 381 6.43 -28.44 16.69
C SER A 381 5.64 -29.70 16.35
N GLY A 382 5.80 -30.20 15.12
CA GLY A 382 5.25 -31.49 14.69
C GLY A 382 6.00 -32.71 15.24
N THR A 383 7.09 -32.50 15.98
CA THR A 383 8.00 -33.57 16.42
C THR A 383 7.36 -34.44 17.50
N VAL A 384 7.45 -35.75 17.34
CA VAL A 384 7.03 -36.73 18.35
C VAL A 384 8.27 -37.33 19.00
N HIS A 385 8.37 -37.18 20.32
CA HIS A 385 9.47 -37.70 21.11
C HIS A 385 9.09 -39.05 21.74
N THR A 386 10.04 -39.97 21.84
CA THR A 386 9.84 -41.23 22.56
C THR A 386 10.32 -41.10 24.00
N LEU A 387 9.44 -41.42 24.96
CA LEU A 387 9.71 -41.41 26.39
C LEU A 387 9.63 -42.84 26.93
N THR A 388 10.74 -43.38 27.44
CA THR A 388 10.76 -44.74 28.02
C THR A 388 10.72 -44.64 29.55
N VAL A 389 9.52 -44.76 30.13
CA VAL A 389 9.31 -44.72 31.58
C VAL A 389 9.75 -46.03 32.19
N LYS A 390 10.63 -45.96 33.19
CA LYS A 390 11.09 -47.09 33.99
C LYS A 390 10.54 -46.97 35.40
N ALA A 391 10.20 -48.11 36.03
CA ALA A 391 9.66 -48.10 37.38
C ALA A 391 10.66 -47.48 38.37
N GLY A 392 10.15 -46.61 39.26
CA GLY A 392 10.93 -45.87 40.24
C GLY A 392 11.81 -44.74 39.69
N GLN A 393 11.80 -44.48 38.37
CA GLN A 393 12.67 -43.47 37.75
C GLN A 393 11.89 -42.33 37.12
N THR A 394 12.53 -41.16 37.06
CA THR A 394 12.10 -40.05 36.19
C THR A 394 12.98 -40.06 34.94
N THR A 395 12.36 -40.08 33.76
CA THR A 395 13.06 -40.06 32.47
C THR A 395 12.68 -38.83 31.67
N GLY A 396 13.65 -38.15 31.07
CA GLY A 396 13.45 -36.84 30.45
C GLY A 396 13.61 -36.83 28.93
N ILE A 397 12.95 -35.85 28.30
CA ILE A 397 13.21 -35.43 26.93
C ILE A 397 13.46 -33.90 26.89
N SER A 398 14.09 -33.43 25.83
CA SER A 398 14.26 -32.01 25.53
C SER A 398 13.61 -31.69 24.18
N ALA A 399 12.89 -30.57 24.11
CA ALA A 399 12.28 -30.08 22.88
C ALA A 399 12.56 -28.58 22.68
N THR A 400 12.54 -28.14 21.44
CA THR A 400 12.76 -26.75 21.03
C THR A 400 11.63 -26.25 20.15
N ASP A 401 11.32 -24.96 20.21
CA ASP A 401 10.42 -24.29 19.25
C ASP A 401 11.13 -23.16 18.54
N LYS A 402 10.67 -22.93 17.32
CA LYS A 402 11.06 -21.79 16.51
C LYS A 402 10.12 -20.63 16.78
N GLU A 403 10.70 -19.47 17.01
CA GLU A 403 9.97 -18.21 17.04
C GLU A 403 9.19 -18.01 15.73
N GLN A 404 7.96 -17.51 15.83
CA GLN A 404 7.23 -17.02 14.67
C GLN A 404 7.77 -15.65 14.29
N LEU A 405 8.23 -15.52 13.05
CA LEU A 405 8.68 -14.25 12.49
C LEU A 405 7.58 -13.63 11.64
N GLY A 406 7.84 -12.45 11.08
CA GLY A 406 7.00 -11.83 10.10
C GLY A 406 7.76 -11.19 8.96
N ALA A 407 6.99 -10.66 8.02
CA ALA A 407 7.48 -9.94 6.87
C ALA A 407 6.52 -8.80 6.55
N ILE A 408 7.06 -7.66 6.12
CA ILE A 408 6.30 -6.50 5.66
C ILE A 408 6.53 -6.34 4.16
N THR A 409 5.44 -6.32 3.40
CA THR A 409 5.47 -5.94 1.98
C THR A 409 5.10 -4.47 1.83
N ILE A 410 5.99 -3.69 1.26
CA ILE A 410 5.76 -2.26 0.99
C ILE A 410 5.44 -2.12 -0.49
N TYR A 411 4.24 -1.63 -0.79
CA TYR A 411 3.80 -1.27 -2.14
C TYR A 411 4.00 0.21 -2.40
N LYS A 412 4.55 0.55 -3.56
CA LYS A 412 4.63 1.93 -4.04
C LYS A 412 3.67 2.12 -5.19
N GLU A 413 2.78 3.10 -5.09
CA GLU A 413 1.82 3.44 -6.14
C GLU A 413 1.93 4.90 -6.58
N GLY A 414 1.49 5.18 -7.80
CA GLY A 414 1.36 6.52 -8.34
C GLY A 414 0.67 6.51 -9.70
N GLU A 415 0.23 7.67 -10.13
CA GLU A 415 -0.41 7.85 -11.43
C GLU A 415 0.59 7.81 -12.57
N VAL A 416 0.32 7.03 -13.62
CA VAL A 416 1.10 7.02 -14.87
C VAL A 416 0.24 7.46 -16.04
N LEU A 417 0.86 8.06 -17.06
CA LEU A 417 0.16 8.49 -18.26
C LEU A 417 -0.37 7.29 -19.05
N SER A 418 -1.69 7.24 -19.31
CA SER A 418 -2.33 6.12 -20.00
C SER A 418 -2.73 6.46 -21.44
N SER A 419 -3.45 7.57 -21.65
CA SER A 419 -4.05 7.93 -22.95
C SER A 419 -4.35 9.42 -23.08
N TRP A 420 -4.72 9.83 -24.29
CA TRP A 420 -5.20 11.17 -24.63
C TRP A 420 -6.63 11.05 -25.17
N ASN A 421 -7.57 11.82 -24.63
CA ASN A 421 -9.00 11.73 -24.99
C ASN A 421 -9.47 12.82 -25.97
N GLY A 422 -8.56 13.65 -26.47
CA GLY A 422 -8.87 14.79 -27.34
C GLY A 422 -8.93 16.14 -26.62
N SER A 423 -9.04 16.16 -25.30
CA SER A 423 -9.09 17.40 -24.49
C SER A 423 -8.12 17.39 -23.32
N ASN A 424 -7.91 16.24 -22.66
CA ASN A 424 -6.96 16.12 -21.56
C ASN A 424 -6.24 14.77 -21.58
N PHE A 425 -5.10 14.72 -20.91
CA PHE A 425 -4.37 13.48 -20.66
C PHE A 425 -5.07 12.69 -19.55
N THR A 426 -5.18 11.38 -19.76
CA THR A 426 -5.73 10.45 -18.78
C THR A 426 -4.58 9.74 -18.08
N TYR A 427 -4.71 9.62 -16.76
CA TYR A 427 -3.74 8.97 -15.90
C TYR A 427 -4.39 7.82 -15.13
N GLU A 428 -3.63 6.76 -14.86
CA GLU A 428 -4.10 5.60 -14.10
C GLU A 428 -3.11 5.23 -13.00
N LYS A 429 -3.60 4.73 -11.86
CA LYS A 429 -2.73 4.28 -10.78
C LYS A 429 -2.05 2.96 -11.15
N LYS A 430 -0.73 2.89 -10.96
CA LYS A 430 0.05 1.66 -11.06
C LYS A 430 1.02 1.52 -9.89
N LYS A 431 1.45 0.28 -9.69
CA LYS A 431 2.61 -0.03 -8.84
C LYS A 431 3.89 0.41 -9.55
N LEU A 432 4.78 1.07 -8.83
CA LEU A 432 5.95 1.75 -9.39
C LEU A 432 7.25 1.27 -8.75
N SER A 433 8.27 1.11 -9.58
CA SER A 433 9.62 0.72 -9.17
C SER A 433 10.50 1.92 -8.82
N GLY A 434 11.47 1.73 -7.93
CA GLY A 434 12.57 2.67 -7.71
C GLY A 434 12.41 3.62 -6.52
N ALA A 435 11.26 3.63 -5.84
CA ALA A 435 11.12 4.32 -4.56
C ALA A 435 11.87 3.59 -3.46
N THR A 436 12.46 4.35 -2.54
CA THR A 436 13.30 3.83 -1.46
C THR A 436 12.71 4.14 -0.08
N PHE A 437 12.72 3.14 0.80
CA PHE A 437 12.12 3.22 2.13
C PHE A 437 13.12 2.93 3.26
N LYS A 438 12.82 3.50 4.41
CA LYS A 438 13.43 3.20 5.70
C LYS A 438 12.36 2.60 6.62
N VAL A 439 12.73 1.55 7.35
CA VAL A 439 11.88 0.92 8.35
C VAL A 439 12.55 1.04 9.72
N THR A 440 11.84 1.63 10.67
CA THR A 440 12.27 1.74 12.07
C THR A 440 11.32 0.97 12.99
N ALA A 441 11.78 0.60 14.17
CA ALA A 441 10.92 0.05 15.21
C ALA A 441 9.97 1.14 15.74
N GLY A 442 8.66 0.89 15.71
CA GLY A 442 7.64 1.81 16.22
C GLY A 442 7.44 1.74 17.74
N ALA A 443 7.87 0.64 18.36
CA ALA A 443 7.91 0.41 19.79
C ALA A 443 9.12 -0.48 20.11
N ASP A 444 9.42 -0.74 21.39
CA ASP A 444 10.40 -1.76 21.76
C ASP A 444 9.95 -3.13 21.23
N ILE A 445 10.82 -3.80 20.46
CA ILE A 445 10.56 -5.10 19.84
C ILE A 445 11.36 -6.15 20.57
N TYR A 446 10.70 -7.24 20.93
CA TYR A 446 11.27 -8.36 21.67
C TYR A 446 11.13 -9.63 20.85
N LYS A 447 12.07 -10.55 21.04
CA LYS A 447 11.88 -11.93 20.62
C LYS A 447 10.76 -12.56 21.43
N ALA A 448 10.21 -13.66 20.94
CA ALA A 448 9.24 -14.46 21.71
C ALA A 448 9.77 -14.95 23.07
N ASP A 449 11.09 -15.09 23.24
CA ASP A 449 11.73 -15.45 24.52
C ASP A 449 11.85 -14.29 25.52
N GLY A 450 11.39 -13.09 25.15
CA GLY A 450 11.45 -11.87 25.98
C GLY A 450 12.74 -11.08 25.87
N THR A 451 13.70 -11.49 25.03
CA THR A 451 14.92 -10.72 24.76
C THR A 451 14.60 -9.50 23.90
N LYS A 452 14.95 -8.29 24.34
CA LYS A 452 14.78 -7.08 23.53
C LYS A 452 15.75 -7.09 22.34
N VAL A 453 15.25 -6.82 21.14
CA VAL A 453 16.03 -6.76 19.90
C VAL A 453 16.19 -5.33 19.41
N TYR A 454 15.11 -4.55 19.46
CA TYR A 454 15.10 -3.14 19.05
C TYR A 454 14.45 -2.28 20.13
N SER A 455 14.99 -1.08 20.34
CA SER A 455 14.32 0.00 21.06
C SER A 455 13.44 0.79 20.09
N ALA A 456 12.39 1.44 20.60
CA ALA A 456 11.58 2.33 19.79
C ALA A 456 12.45 3.39 19.07
N GLY A 457 12.29 3.51 17.75
CA GLY A 457 13.05 4.41 16.88
C GLY A 457 14.30 3.80 16.23
N ASP A 458 14.74 2.61 16.63
CA ASP A 458 15.90 1.96 16.03
C ASP A 458 15.66 1.65 14.55
N VAL A 459 16.71 1.81 13.73
CA VAL A 459 16.67 1.46 12.30
C VAL A 459 16.75 -0.05 12.15
N VAL A 460 15.69 -0.63 11.57
CA VAL A 460 15.58 -2.07 11.31
C VAL A 460 16.15 -2.39 9.93
N ALA A 461 15.76 -1.59 8.94
CA ALA A 461 16.30 -1.65 7.58
C ALA A 461 16.24 -0.27 6.94
N GLU A 462 17.17 0.02 6.04
CA GLU A 462 17.23 1.26 5.28
C GLU A 462 17.58 0.96 3.83
N SER A 463 17.24 1.88 2.93
CA SER A 463 17.50 1.74 1.50
C SER A 463 16.73 0.61 0.79
N LEU A 464 15.56 0.23 1.32
CA LEU A 464 14.69 -0.78 0.70
C LEU A 464 14.06 -0.21 -0.57
N THR A 465 14.44 -0.71 -1.74
CA THR A 465 13.99 -0.18 -3.03
C THR A 465 12.97 -1.08 -3.68
N THR A 466 11.87 -0.50 -4.16
CA THR A 466 10.80 -1.22 -4.87
C THR A 466 11.25 -1.77 -6.21
N GLY A 467 10.92 -3.04 -6.47
CA GLY A 467 11.21 -3.76 -7.71
C GLY A 467 10.29 -3.37 -8.86
N THR A 468 10.42 -4.06 -9.99
CA THR A 468 9.64 -3.81 -11.22
C THR A 468 8.13 -4.08 -11.08
N ASP A 469 7.73 -4.86 -10.09
CA ASP A 469 6.35 -5.11 -9.67
C ASP A 469 5.83 -4.05 -8.67
N GLY A 470 6.66 -3.06 -8.33
CA GLY A 470 6.40 -1.95 -7.43
C GLY A 470 6.24 -2.35 -5.96
N GLN A 471 6.86 -3.46 -5.55
CA GLN A 471 6.93 -3.88 -4.16
C GLN A 471 8.37 -4.11 -3.69
N VAL A 472 8.57 -4.05 -2.37
CA VAL A 472 9.76 -4.55 -1.69
C VAL A 472 9.32 -5.30 -0.42
N VAL A 473 9.93 -6.45 -0.16
CA VAL A 473 9.60 -7.30 1.00
C VAL A 473 10.74 -7.25 1.99
N LEU A 474 10.44 -6.89 3.24
CA LEU A 474 11.34 -6.99 4.39
C LEU A 474 10.92 -8.22 5.21
N SER A 475 11.75 -9.27 5.18
CA SER A 475 11.51 -10.55 5.86
C SER A 475 12.29 -10.66 7.16
N ASP A 476 12.12 -11.79 7.86
CA ASP A 476 12.85 -12.16 9.09
C ASP A 476 12.68 -11.13 10.23
N LEU A 477 11.50 -10.52 10.30
CA LEU A 477 11.14 -9.55 11.33
C LEU A 477 10.63 -10.26 12.58
N HIS A 478 11.08 -9.81 13.76
CA HIS A 478 10.44 -10.19 15.01
C HIS A 478 9.01 -9.61 15.08
N LEU A 479 8.13 -10.24 15.86
CA LEU A 479 6.77 -9.72 16.03
C LEU A 479 6.82 -8.37 16.78
N GLY A 480 6.16 -7.35 16.24
CA GLY A 480 6.29 -6.00 16.76
C GLY A 480 5.66 -4.94 15.87
N THR A 481 5.76 -3.69 16.29
CA THR A 481 5.29 -2.54 15.52
C THR A 481 6.45 -1.89 14.78
N TYR A 482 6.27 -1.65 13.49
CA TYR A 482 7.25 -1.05 12.60
C TYR A 482 6.69 0.22 11.97
N VAL A 483 7.58 1.16 11.63
CA VAL A 483 7.23 2.42 10.96
C VAL A 483 8.00 2.46 9.64
N VAL A 484 7.26 2.55 8.54
CA VAL A 484 7.79 2.64 7.17
C VAL A 484 7.72 4.10 6.73
N THR A 485 8.86 4.66 6.34
CA THR A 485 8.96 6.03 5.84
C THR A 485 9.64 6.02 4.48
N GLU A 486 9.04 6.67 3.49
CA GLU A 486 9.71 6.90 2.20
C GLU A 486 10.84 7.91 2.38
N ILE A 487 12.03 7.57 1.89
CA ILE A 487 13.23 8.42 1.98
C ILE A 487 13.73 8.90 0.62
N LYS A 488 13.21 8.33 -0.47
CA LYS A 488 13.45 8.77 -1.84
C LYS A 488 12.26 8.38 -2.73
N SER A 489 11.73 9.37 -3.44
CA SER A 489 10.66 9.23 -4.42
C SER A 489 11.18 8.67 -5.76
N ILE A 490 10.26 8.59 -6.71
CA ILE A 490 10.53 8.24 -8.11
C ILE A 490 10.55 9.53 -8.92
N ASP A 491 11.39 9.57 -9.97
CA ASP A 491 11.48 10.70 -10.90
C ASP A 491 10.08 11.08 -11.43
N GLY A 492 9.74 12.36 -11.30
CA GLY A 492 8.45 12.90 -11.70
C GLY A 492 7.34 12.82 -10.65
N TYR A 493 7.65 12.40 -9.41
CA TYR A 493 6.70 12.32 -8.30
C TYR A 493 7.19 13.04 -7.05
N THR A 494 6.26 13.60 -6.28
CA THR A 494 6.56 14.18 -4.96
C THR A 494 6.73 13.11 -3.90
N ILE A 495 7.80 13.19 -3.11
CA ILE A 495 8.05 12.27 -1.99
C ILE A 495 6.93 12.37 -0.94
N ASN A 496 6.50 11.22 -0.43
CA ASN A 496 5.53 11.12 0.65
C ASN A 496 6.22 10.65 1.94
N THR A 497 6.70 11.60 2.74
CA THR A 497 7.39 11.32 4.00
C THR A 497 6.45 11.01 5.18
N THR A 498 5.14 10.87 4.94
CA THR A 498 4.16 10.51 5.99
C THR A 498 4.42 9.09 6.47
N PRO A 499 4.85 8.89 7.74
CA PRO A 499 5.18 7.56 8.24
C PRO A 499 3.96 6.63 8.28
N GLN A 500 4.13 5.38 7.85
CA GLN A 500 3.11 4.34 7.90
C GLN A 500 3.45 3.32 8.98
N THR A 501 2.56 3.15 9.96
CA THR A 501 2.73 2.17 11.04
C THR A 501 2.14 0.83 10.66
N VAL A 502 2.92 -0.25 10.81
CA VAL A 502 2.53 -1.63 10.52
C VAL A 502 2.77 -2.48 11.77
N ALA A 503 1.74 -3.15 12.27
CA ALA A 503 1.84 -4.06 13.40
C ALA A 503 1.88 -5.51 12.91
N VAL A 504 2.99 -6.20 13.16
CA VAL A 504 3.17 -7.62 12.85
C VAL A 504 2.91 -8.41 14.13
N GLU A 505 1.70 -8.93 14.26
CA GLU A 505 1.23 -9.59 15.48
C GLU A 505 1.27 -11.13 15.39
N TYR A 506 1.33 -11.77 16.56
CA TYR A 506 1.19 -13.22 16.66
C TYR A 506 -0.21 -13.64 16.20
N LYS A 507 -0.29 -14.45 15.15
CA LYS A 507 -1.56 -14.93 14.60
C LYS A 507 -2.01 -16.22 15.29
N ASP A 508 -1.29 -17.30 15.05
CA ASP A 508 -1.50 -18.60 15.68
C ASP A 508 -0.26 -19.50 15.48
N GLN A 509 -0.23 -20.60 16.23
CA GLN A 509 0.91 -21.53 16.28
C GLN A 509 1.15 -22.32 14.99
N THR A 510 0.30 -22.21 13.97
CA THR A 510 0.47 -22.90 12.67
C THR A 510 1.15 -22.03 11.62
N VAL A 511 1.26 -20.73 11.88
CA VAL A 511 1.84 -19.74 10.97
C VAL A 511 3.33 -19.59 11.28
N THR A 512 4.20 -19.88 10.30
CA THR A 512 5.65 -19.70 10.44
C THR A 512 6.10 -18.26 10.25
N VAL A 513 5.47 -17.56 9.30
CA VAL A 513 5.75 -16.16 8.97
C VAL A 513 4.43 -15.41 8.83
N GLN A 514 4.25 -14.36 9.64
CA GLN A 514 3.11 -13.45 9.49
C GLN A 514 3.42 -12.38 8.44
N TYR A 515 2.58 -12.27 7.42
CA TYR A 515 2.73 -11.27 6.36
C TYR A 515 1.80 -10.10 6.59
N GLU A 516 2.37 -8.91 6.64
CA GLU A 516 1.64 -7.64 6.62
C GLU A 516 2.04 -6.80 5.42
N SER A 517 1.24 -5.79 5.11
CA SER A 517 1.56 -4.90 3.99
C SER A 517 1.12 -3.46 4.25
N THR A 518 1.79 -2.53 3.57
CA THR A 518 1.39 -1.12 3.52
C THR A 518 1.60 -0.58 2.11
N THR A 519 0.83 0.44 1.74
CA THR A 519 0.89 1.08 0.42
C THR A 519 1.18 2.56 0.59
N ILE A 520 2.20 3.06 -0.11
CA ILE A 520 2.58 4.48 -0.10
C ILE A 520 2.37 5.04 -1.51
N GLU A 521 1.46 5.99 -1.63
CA GLU A 521 1.13 6.68 -2.87
C GLU A 521 1.90 8.00 -2.98
N ASN A 522 2.44 8.28 -4.18
CA ASN A 522 3.06 9.57 -4.49
C ASN A 522 2.28 10.24 -5.61
N THR A 523 2.14 11.54 -5.47
CA THR A 523 1.51 12.40 -6.46
C THR A 523 2.50 12.74 -7.56
N ARG A 524 2.08 12.70 -8.82
CA ARG A 524 2.89 13.23 -9.92
C ARG A 524 3.14 14.72 -9.75
N GLN A 525 4.29 15.16 -10.23
CA GLN A 525 4.58 16.58 -10.42
C GLN A 525 3.71 17.14 -11.55
N LYS A 526 3.24 18.37 -11.41
CA LYS A 526 2.35 19.05 -12.37
C LYS A 526 2.94 20.35 -12.91
N ALA A 527 2.34 20.90 -13.95
CA ALA A 527 2.70 22.19 -14.51
C ALA A 527 1.52 23.15 -14.43
N ASP A 528 1.76 24.37 -13.94
CA ASP A 528 0.85 25.49 -14.08
C ASP A 528 1.37 26.35 -15.25
N VAL A 529 0.56 26.50 -16.30
CA VAL A 529 0.93 27.23 -17.52
C VAL A 529 -0.02 28.40 -17.72
N SER A 530 0.53 29.59 -17.99
CA SER A 530 -0.27 30.78 -18.26
C SER A 530 0.38 31.68 -19.31
N VAL A 531 -0.45 32.54 -19.89
CA VAL A 531 -0.04 33.64 -20.75
C VAL A 531 -0.51 34.97 -20.18
N VAL A 532 0.25 36.01 -20.45
CA VAL A 532 -0.12 37.40 -20.23
C VAL A 532 -0.08 38.10 -21.58
N LYS A 533 -1.05 38.95 -21.86
CA LYS A 533 -1.13 39.73 -23.09
C LYS A 533 -1.24 41.21 -22.78
N LYS A 534 -0.37 41.98 -23.42
CA LYS A 534 -0.33 43.44 -23.31
C LYS A 534 -0.36 44.14 -24.67
N ASP A 535 -0.74 45.41 -24.63
CA ASP A 535 -0.46 46.40 -25.66
C ASP A 535 1.05 46.66 -25.72
N SER A 536 1.61 46.80 -26.92
CA SER A 536 3.04 47.03 -27.10
C SER A 536 3.50 48.45 -26.73
N ASP A 537 2.60 49.43 -26.78
CA ASP A 537 2.87 50.84 -26.50
C ASP A 537 2.50 51.21 -25.05
N THR A 538 1.27 50.91 -24.62
CA THR A 538 0.75 51.32 -23.31
C THR A 538 1.10 50.33 -22.18
N GLU A 539 1.56 49.13 -22.53
CA GLU A 539 1.74 47.98 -21.63
C GLU A 539 0.47 47.53 -20.86
N ASN A 540 -0.70 48.09 -21.20
CA ASN A 540 -1.97 47.73 -20.59
C ASN A 540 -2.38 46.30 -20.99
N PRO A 541 -3.10 45.58 -20.11
CA PRO A 541 -3.60 44.24 -20.40
C PRO A 541 -4.61 44.25 -21.57
N LEU A 542 -4.63 43.18 -22.37
CA LEU A 542 -5.59 43.06 -23.48
C LEU A 542 -6.47 41.81 -23.36
N ASP A 543 -7.78 42.05 -23.50
CA ASP A 543 -8.83 41.03 -23.53
C ASP A 543 -9.00 40.42 -24.94
N GLY A 544 -9.43 39.16 -24.99
CA GLY A 544 -9.86 38.51 -26.23
C GLY A 544 -8.77 37.88 -27.11
N GLY A 545 -7.50 37.94 -26.72
CA GLY A 545 -6.40 37.29 -27.45
C GLY A 545 -6.42 35.77 -27.26
N LYS A 546 -6.34 34.98 -28.34
CA LYS A 546 -6.36 33.50 -28.26
C LYS A 546 -4.98 32.88 -28.44
N TYR A 547 -4.58 32.08 -27.46
CA TYR A 547 -3.31 31.38 -27.42
C TYR A 547 -3.53 29.89 -27.39
N THR A 548 -2.86 29.17 -28.27
CA THR A 548 -2.95 27.71 -28.34
C THR A 548 -1.64 27.10 -27.85
N LEU A 549 -1.75 26.17 -26.91
CA LEU A 549 -0.67 25.32 -26.43
C LEU A 549 -0.58 24.07 -27.28
N TYR A 550 0.63 23.73 -27.71
CA TYR A 550 0.92 22.61 -28.60
C TYR A 550 1.95 21.67 -28.00
N ALA A 551 1.87 20.38 -28.38
CA ALA A 551 2.90 19.40 -28.09
C ALA A 551 4.19 19.71 -28.88
N GLY A 552 5.32 19.87 -28.19
CA GLY A 552 6.64 20.15 -28.80
C GLY A 552 7.37 18.91 -29.33
N ASN A 553 6.98 17.72 -28.88
CA ASN A 553 7.45 16.40 -29.33
C ASN A 553 6.32 15.37 -29.30
N ASP A 554 6.59 14.16 -29.79
CA ASP A 554 5.68 13.02 -29.61
C ASP A 554 5.61 12.65 -28.13
N ILE A 555 4.41 12.64 -27.57
CA ILE A 555 4.15 12.29 -26.17
C ILE A 555 3.78 10.82 -26.11
N LYS A 556 4.51 10.06 -25.29
CA LYS A 556 4.34 8.63 -25.13
C LYS A 556 3.69 8.31 -23.79
N ASN A 557 2.76 7.36 -23.79
CA ASN A 557 2.21 6.82 -22.55
C ASN A 557 3.23 5.93 -21.82
N TYR A 558 2.86 5.43 -20.66
CA TYR A 558 3.71 4.59 -19.81
C TYR A 558 4.20 3.31 -20.49
N THR A 559 3.47 2.76 -21.46
CA THR A 559 3.90 1.57 -22.24
C THR A 559 4.83 1.92 -23.41
N GLY A 560 5.15 3.20 -23.61
CA GLY A 560 6.01 3.69 -24.69
C GLY A 560 5.29 3.96 -26.02
N GLN A 561 3.96 3.87 -26.07
CA GLN A 561 3.15 4.15 -27.25
C GLN A 561 2.94 5.67 -27.39
N VAL A 562 3.15 6.21 -28.60
CA VAL A 562 2.82 7.60 -28.91
C VAL A 562 1.30 7.79 -28.85
N ILE A 563 0.83 8.67 -27.97
CA ILE A 563 -0.59 9.00 -27.79
C ILE A 563 -0.95 10.40 -28.29
N VAL A 564 0.04 11.29 -28.44
CA VAL A 564 -0.09 12.62 -29.06
C VAL A 564 1.15 12.86 -29.91
N THR A 565 0.97 13.26 -31.17
CA THR A 565 2.07 13.58 -32.08
C THR A 565 2.55 15.01 -31.90
N LYS A 566 3.82 15.28 -32.19
CA LYS A 566 4.37 16.63 -32.25
C LYS A 566 3.49 17.58 -33.08
N GLY A 567 3.26 18.78 -32.57
CA GLY A 567 2.46 19.82 -33.22
C GLY A 567 0.95 19.72 -33.01
N THR A 568 0.48 18.73 -32.25
CA THR A 568 -0.95 18.65 -31.87
C THR A 568 -1.33 19.82 -30.97
N ALA A 569 -2.43 20.51 -31.29
CA ALA A 569 -3.05 21.50 -30.41
C ALA A 569 -3.66 20.79 -29.19
N LEU A 570 -3.23 21.18 -27.99
CA LEU A 570 -3.67 20.58 -26.72
C LEU A 570 -4.85 21.35 -26.13
N GLU A 571 -4.72 22.67 -26.07
CA GLU A 571 -5.75 23.56 -25.51
C GLU A 571 -5.56 24.98 -26.05
N THR A 572 -6.67 25.67 -26.32
CA THR A 572 -6.69 27.09 -26.68
C THR A 572 -7.38 27.85 -25.56
N VAL A 573 -6.73 28.91 -25.08
CA VAL A 573 -7.24 29.81 -24.04
C VAL A 573 -7.40 31.22 -24.60
N THR A 574 -8.31 32.00 -24.02
CA THR A 574 -8.55 33.41 -24.38
C THR A 574 -8.20 34.28 -23.18
N THR A 575 -7.43 35.35 -23.38
CA THR A 575 -7.13 36.30 -22.30
C THR A 575 -8.39 37.05 -21.89
N GLY A 576 -8.54 37.30 -20.58
CA GLY A 576 -9.60 38.13 -20.03
C GLY A 576 -9.22 39.62 -19.92
N GLU A 577 -10.06 40.42 -19.26
CA GLU A 577 -9.83 41.86 -18.99
C GLU A 577 -8.52 42.15 -18.26
N ASP A 578 -8.00 41.22 -17.44
CA ASP A 578 -6.71 41.37 -16.76
C ASP A 578 -5.50 41.00 -17.64
N GLY A 579 -5.76 40.66 -18.91
CA GLY A 579 -4.79 40.28 -19.91
C GLY A 579 -4.22 38.89 -19.69
N LYS A 580 -4.80 38.05 -18.82
CA LYS A 580 -4.24 36.74 -18.49
C LYS A 580 -5.14 35.60 -18.94
N ALA A 581 -4.51 34.46 -19.23
CA ALA A 581 -5.19 33.19 -19.40
C ALA A 581 -4.32 32.04 -18.88
N SER A 582 -4.97 31.00 -18.35
CA SER A 582 -4.30 29.82 -17.80
C SER A 582 -4.84 28.55 -18.47
N TYR A 583 -3.96 27.59 -18.70
CA TYR A 583 -4.31 26.30 -19.29
C TYR A 583 -4.78 25.33 -18.20
N SER A 584 -5.76 24.48 -18.55
CA SER A 584 -6.35 23.47 -17.66
C SER A 584 -5.87 22.04 -17.95
N VAL A 585 -5.22 21.81 -19.09
CA VAL A 585 -4.65 20.51 -19.47
C VAL A 585 -3.58 20.04 -18.46
N ASP A 586 -3.69 18.81 -17.94
CA ASP A 586 -2.74 18.23 -16.98
C ASP A 586 -1.55 17.64 -17.75
N LEU A 587 -0.53 18.47 -17.99
CA LEU A 587 0.59 18.15 -18.87
C LEU A 587 1.50 17.04 -18.32
N PRO A 588 1.88 16.05 -19.15
CA PRO A 588 2.83 15.03 -18.75
C PRO A 588 4.26 15.59 -18.68
N ILE A 589 4.96 15.22 -17.61
CA ILE A 589 6.37 15.56 -17.39
C ILE A 589 7.28 14.87 -18.40
N SER A 590 8.50 15.39 -18.54
CA SER A 590 9.53 14.97 -19.50
C SER A 590 9.13 15.18 -20.96
N ASN A 591 8.38 16.24 -21.25
CA ASN A 591 7.98 16.65 -22.60
C ASN A 591 8.17 18.15 -22.81
N GLY A 592 8.38 18.52 -24.08
CA GLY A 592 8.41 19.90 -24.56
C GLY A 592 7.06 20.37 -25.06
N TYR A 593 6.80 21.65 -24.91
CA TYR A 593 5.56 22.33 -25.29
C TYR A 593 5.87 23.70 -25.89
N TYR A 594 4.96 24.24 -26.68
CA TYR A 594 5.05 25.63 -27.14
C TYR A 594 3.68 26.29 -27.24
N ILE A 595 3.66 27.60 -27.08
CA ILE A 595 2.48 28.45 -27.13
C ILE A 595 2.63 29.43 -28.28
N GLN A 596 1.56 29.62 -29.06
CA GLN A 596 1.52 30.58 -30.15
C GLN A 596 0.19 31.36 -30.13
N GLU A 597 0.25 32.64 -30.47
CA GLU A 597 -0.94 33.45 -30.73
C GLU A 597 -1.65 32.96 -32.00
N THR A 598 -2.91 32.58 -31.84
CA THR A 598 -3.79 32.09 -32.90
C THR A 598 -4.89 33.08 -33.27
N GLN A 599 -5.13 34.09 -32.44
CA GLN A 599 -6.00 35.23 -32.74
C GLN A 599 -5.55 36.43 -31.89
N ALA A 600 -5.37 37.60 -32.51
CA ALA A 600 -5.11 38.83 -31.77
C ALA A 600 -6.39 39.37 -31.10
N PRO A 601 -6.26 40.18 -30.04
CA PRO A 601 -7.35 41.05 -29.58
C PRO A 601 -7.93 41.93 -30.70
N TYR A 602 -9.18 42.38 -30.55
CA TYR A 602 -9.85 43.26 -31.52
C TYR A 602 -9.03 44.54 -31.76
N ALA A 603 -8.90 44.96 -33.02
CA ALA A 603 -8.09 46.11 -33.44
C ALA A 603 -6.58 46.00 -33.16
N TYR A 604 -6.06 44.78 -32.96
CA TYR A 604 -4.63 44.48 -32.94
C TYR A 604 -4.22 43.56 -34.09
N ILE A 605 -2.95 43.65 -34.49
CA ILE A 605 -2.35 42.71 -35.45
C ILE A 605 -1.79 41.48 -34.72
N ARG A 606 -2.03 40.30 -35.28
CA ARG A 606 -1.54 39.02 -34.78
C ARG A 606 -0.04 38.89 -34.94
N ASN A 607 0.66 38.55 -33.87
CA ASN A 607 2.07 38.26 -33.88
C ASN A 607 2.33 36.74 -33.90
N SER A 608 2.21 36.12 -35.08
CA SER A 608 2.46 34.68 -35.23
C SER A 608 3.93 34.27 -35.13
N LYS A 609 4.87 35.22 -35.06
CA LYS A 609 6.31 34.95 -34.96
C LYS A 609 6.77 34.77 -33.52
N ASP A 610 6.05 35.36 -32.58
CA ASP A 610 6.31 35.19 -31.16
C ASP A 610 5.78 33.83 -30.69
N VAL A 611 6.71 32.92 -30.39
CA VAL A 611 6.41 31.54 -29.99
C VAL A 611 7.18 31.23 -28.72
N TYR A 612 6.46 30.99 -27.63
CA TYR A 612 7.06 30.62 -26.36
C TYR A 612 7.18 29.10 -26.24
N SER A 613 8.41 28.58 -26.16
CA SER A 613 8.67 27.14 -26.01
C SER A 613 9.25 26.84 -24.62
N PHE A 614 8.81 25.75 -23.98
CA PHE A 614 9.31 25.31 -22.68
C PHE A 614 9.34 23.78 -22.57
N ASN A 615 10.21 23.25 -21.69
CA ASN A 615 10.28 21.83 -21.36
C ASN A 615 9.82 21.61 -19.93
N PHE A 616 8.83 20.74 -19.72
CA PHE A 616 8.42 20.33 -18.40
C PHE A 616 9.28 19.16 -17.93
N ASN A 617 10.42 19.46 -17.30
CA ASN A 617 11.38 18.46 -16.83
C ASN A 617 11.06 17.98 -15.41
N VAL A 618 11.63 16.83 -15.02
CA VAL A 618 11.61 16.32 -13.64
C VAL A 618 12.11 17.38 -12.67
N LEU A 619 11.31 17.67 -11.64
CA LEU A 619 11.63 18.61 -10.58
C LEU A 619 12.22 17.87 -9.38
N PRO A 620 12.85 18.57 -8.41
CA PRO A 620 13.16 17.98 -7.11
C PRO A 620 11.93 17.29 -6.51
N GLU A 621 12.12 16.14 -5.88
CA GLU A 621 11.02 15.34 -5.30
C GLU A 621 10.22 16.07 -4.20
N THR A 622 10.71 17.20 -3.69
CA THR A 622 10.00 18.07 -2.75
C THR A 622 9.11 19.12 -3.43
N GLN A 623 9.21 19.29 -4.74
CA GLN A 623 8.48 20.29 -5.51
C GLN A 623 7.34 19.64 -6.28
N ALA A 624 6.10 20.06 -5.98
CA ALA A 624 4.90 19.52 -6.60
C ALA A 624 4.59 20.08 -7.99
N LYS A 625 5.03 21.32 -8.27
CA LYS A 625 4.65 22.02 -9.49
C LYS A 625 5.77 22.84 -10.12
N ALA A 626 5.80 22.87 -11.45
CA ALA A 626 6.51 23.87 -12.24
C ALA A 626 5.54 24.98 -12.66
N SER A 627 6.04 26.20 -12.84
CA SER A 627 5.25 27.32 -13.35
C SER A 627 5.89 27.88 -14.62
N PHE A 628 5.10 27.98 -15.68
CA PHE A 628 5.52 28.52 -16.98
C PHE A 628 4.59 29.68 -17.31
N SER A 629 5.16 30.88 -17.49
CA SER A 629 4.40 32.07 -17.82
C SER A 629 5.16 32.92 -18.83
N TYR A 630 4.46 33.43 -19.83
CA TYR A 630 5.05 34.26 -20.87
C TYR A 630 4.15 35.45 -21.18
N THR A 631 4.77 36.61 -21.43
CA THR A 631 4.07 37.85 -21.80
C THR A 631 4.21 38.09 -23.29
N PHE A 632 3.09 38.00 -24.01
CA PHE A 632 2.97 38.39 -25.41
C PHE A 632 2.58 39.87 -25.52
N VAL A 633 3.00 40.52 -26.61
CA VAL A 633 2.65 41.92 -26.94
C VAL A 633 2.18 42.01 -28.39
N ASN A 634 1.20 42.88 -28.68
CA ASN A 634 0.78 43.18 -30.06
C ASN A 634 0.71 44.68 -30.25
N ASP A 635 1.03 45.07 -31.48
CA ASP A 635 0.80 46.39 -32.01
C ASP A 635 -0.67 46.54 -32.40
N ARG A 636 -1.22 47.75 -32.21
CA ARG A 636 -2.55 48.07 -32.70
C ARG A 636 -2.57 48.09 -34.22
N THR A 637 -3.71 47.75 -34.81
CA THR A 637 -3.99 48.04 -36.22
C THR A 637 -4.14 49.55 -36.38
N THR A 638 -3.47 50.12 -37.38
CA THR A 638 -3.53 51.56 -37.69
C THR A 638 -4.46 51.82 -38.87
N ALA A 639 -4.78 53.09 -39.10
CA ALA A 639 -5.44 53.54 -40.31
C ALA A 639 -4.64 54.61 -41.05
N LYS A 640 -4.93 54.70 -42.35
CA LYS A 640 -4.38 55.68 -43.28
C LYS A 640 -5.53 56.27 -44.11
N ILE A 641 -5.55 57.59 -44.24
CA ILE A 641 -6.55 58.31 -45.04
C ILE A 641 -5.84 59.14 -46.11
N HIS A 642 -6.30 58.96 -47.35
CA HIS A 642 -5.92 59.72 -48.54
C HIS A 642 -7.03 60.68 -48.95
N ILE A 643 -6.68 61.91 -49.30
CA ILE A 643 -7.60 62.92 -49.80
C ILE A 643 -7.15 63.33 -51.19
N TYR A 644 -8.07 63.30 -52.14
CA TYR A 644 -7.88 63.77 -53.51
C TYR A 644 -8.68 65.05 -53.73
N LYS A 645 -7.98 66.14 -54.02
CA LYS A 645 -8.55 67.40 -54.46
C LYS A 645 -8.72 67.37 -55.98
N VAL A 646 -9.94 67.62 -56.44
CA VAL A 646 -10.24 67.73 -57.88
C VAL A 646 -11.00 69.00 -58.19
N ASP A 647 -10.93 69.43 -59.44
CA ASP A 647 -11.76 70.51 -59.97
C ASP A 647 -13.20 70.01 -60.18
N LYS A 648 -14.19 70.71 -59.62
CA LYS A 648 -15.60 70.30 -59.59
C LYS A 648 -16.24 70.20 -60.98
N GLU A 649 -15.82 71.05 -61.91
CA GLU A 649 -16.41 71.09 -63.24
C GLU A 649 -15.84 70.00 -64.16
N SER A 650 -14.52 69.77 -64.09
CA SER A 650 -13.86 68.75 -64.92
C SER A 650 -13.84 67.37 -64.29
N GLY A 651 -14.01 67.27 -62.96
CA GLY A 651 -13.89 66.04 -62.18
C GLY A 651 -12.46 65.48 -62.12
N LYS A 652 -11.45 66.28 -62.47
CA LYS A 652 -10.04 65.86 -62.61
C LYS A 652 -9.14 66.62 -61.64
N ALA A 653 -8.04 65.99 -61.26
CA ALA A 653 -6.93 66.63 -60.53
C ALA A 653 -6.08 67.52 -61.46
N VAL A 654 -6.74 68.46 -62.15
CA VAL A 654 -6.12 69.44 -63.06
C VAL A 654 -6.74 70.81 -62.80
N ALA A 655 -5.92 71.78 -62.40
CA ALA A 655 -6.39 73.13 -62.15
C ALA A 655 -6.80 73.85 -63.46
N GLN A 656 -7.74 74.79 -63.36
CA GLN A 656 -8.13 75.66 -64.49
C GLN A 656 -7.46 77.04 -64.40
N GLY A 657 -7.03 77.59 -65.53
CA GLY A 657 -6.38 78.90 -65.58
C GLY A 657 -5.03 78.91 -64.86
N ASP A 658 -4.79 79.94 -64.04
CA ASP A 658 -3.63 80.03 -63.14
C ASP A 658 -3.93 79.48 -61.73
N ALA A 659 -5.06 78.80 -61.53
CA ALA A 659 -5.38 78.22 -60.23
C ALA A 659 -4.40 77.07 -59.89
N SER A 660 -4.34 76.71 -58.61
CA SER A 660 -3.52 75.62 -58.10
C SER A 660 -4.38 74.64 -57.32
N LEU A 661 -4.06 73.35 -57.39
CA LEU A 661 -4.58 72.34 -56.46
C LEU A 661 -3.67 72.16 -55.24
N GLU A 662 -2.43 72.68 -55.30
CA GLU A 662 -1.45 72.67 -54.20
C GLU A 662 -1.82 73.71 -53.14
N GLY A 663 -1.62 73.35 -51.88
CA GLY A 663 -1.74 74.29 -50.75
C GLY A 663 -3.14 74.43 -50.16
N ALA A 664 -4.14 73.64 -50.62
CA ALA A 664 -5.41 73.52 -49.90
C ALA A 664 -5.16 72.82 -48.57
N VAL A 665 -5.72 73.35 -47.49
CA VAL A 665 -5.53 72.82 -46.13
C VAL A 665 -6.82 72.18 -45.65
N TYR A 666 -6.77 70.88 -45.38
CA TYR A 666 -7.87 70.10 -44.82
C TYR A 666 -7.63 69.81 -43.34
N GLY A 667 -8.69 69.85 -42.54
CA GLY A 667 -8.72 69.24 -41.22
C GLY A 667 -9.34 67.85 -41.30
N LEU A 668 -8.69 66.87 -40.67
CA LEU A 668 -9.27 65.57 -40.37
C LEU A 668 -9.84 65.62 -38.96
N TYR A 669 -11.13 65.33 -38.83
CA TYR A 669 -11.86 65.40 -37.57
C TYR A 669 -12.42 64.03 -37.19
N ALA A 670 -12.47 63.75 -35.89
CA ALA A 670 -13.15 62.57 -35.39
C ALA A 670 -14.68 62.75 -35.51
N ARG A 671 -15.36 61.82 -36.19
CA ARG A 671 -16.83 61.85 -36.33
C ARG A 671 -17.51 61.42 -35.02
N ASN A 672 -16.93 60.44 -34.34
CA ASN A 672 -17.37 59.87 -33.06
C ASN A 672 -16.20 59.88 -32.07
N ASP A 673 -16.46 59.61 -30.79
CA ASP A 673 -15.39 59.34 -29.82
C ASP A 673 -14.53 58.16 -30.32
N ILE A 674 -13.23 58.40 -30.49
CA ILE A 674 -12.24 57.40 -30.89
C ILE A 674 -11.58 56.88 -29.62
N VAL A 675 -11.79 55.60 -29.35
CA VAL A 675 -11.34 54.94 -28.13
C VAL A 675 -10.06 54.14 -28.43
N HIS A 676 -9.11 54.18 -27.51
CA HIS A 676 -7.93 53.36 -27.58
C HIS A 676 -8.32 51.87 -27.53
N PRO A 677 -7.78 51.01 -28.40
CA PRO A 677 -8.23 49.62 -28.49
C PRO A 677 -7.88 48.77 -27.25
N ASP A 678 -6.99 49.24 -26.37
CA ASP A 678 -6.63 48.54 -25.12
C ASP A 678 -7.73 48.52 -24.04
N GLY A 679 -8.83 49.26 -24.24
CA GLY A 679 -9.95 49.36 -23.30
C GLY A 679 -9.67 50.12 -22.00
N ALA A 680 -8.40 50.28 -21.60
CA ALA A 680 -7.98 50.94 -20.37
C ALA A 680 -7.65 52.43 -20.55
N THR A 681 -7.08 52.82 -21.69
CA THR A 681 -6.68 54.20 -21.96
C THR A 681 -7.89 55.11 -22.22
N GLY A 682 -9.00 54.54 -22.70
CA GLY A 682 -10.26 55.26 -22.91
C GLY A 682 -10.24 56.12 -24.18
N VAL A 683 -10.96 57.25 -24.16
CA VAL A 683 -11.16 58.10 -25.35
C VAL A 683 -9.88 58.88 -25.67
N VAL A 684 -9.34 58.68 -26.88
CA VAL A 684 -8.15 59.38 -27.41
C VAL A 684 -8.55 60.69 -28.10
N PHE A 685 -9.63 60.66 -28.87
CA PHE A 685 -10.21 61.84 -29.52
C PHE A 685 -11.71 61.87 -29.27
N LYS A 686 -12.24 63.02 -28.84
CA LYS A 686 -13.67 63.26 -28.71
C LYS A 686 -14.29 63.54 -30.07
N ALA A 687 -15.59 63.27 -30.21
CA ALA A 687 -16.33 63.66 -31.41
C ALA A 687 -16.16 65.17 -31.69
N GLY A 688 -15.74 65.51 -32.91
CA GLY A 688 -15.44 66.87 -33.37
C GLY A 688 -13.99 67.34 -33.15
N ASP A 689 -13.13 66.56 -32.48
CA ASP A 689 -11.73 66.93 -32.30
C ASP A 689 -10.98 66.94 -33.64
N LEU A 690 -10.13 67.96 -33.83
CA LEU A 690 -9.17 68.01 -34.94
C LEU A 690 -8.03 67.01 -34.66
N VAL A 691 -7.96 65.96 -35.47
CA VAL A 691 -7.00 64.85 -35.34
C VAL A 691 -5.70 65.17 -36.06
N ALA A 692 -5.79 65.70 -37.27
CA ALA A 692 -4.66 66.08 -38.10
C ALA A 692 -5.04 67.17 -39.09
N THR A 693 -4.05 67.88 -39.60
CA THR A 693 -4.18 68.81 -40.73
C THR A 693 -3.38 68.28 -41.90
N LEU A 694 -3.95 68.34 -43.09
CA LEU A 694 -3.33 67.87 -44.32
C LEU A 694 -3.25 69.03 -45.31
N THR A 695 -2.18 69.07 -46.11
CA THR A 695 -2.01 70.07 -47.15
C THR A 695 -1.77 69.36 -48.47
N THR A 696 -2.55 69.73 -49.49
CA THR A 696 -2.44 69.10 -50.80
C THR A 696 -1.13 69.45 -51.49
N ASP A 697 -0.54 68.45 -52.14
CA ASP A 697 0.61 68.61 -53.01
C ASP A 697 0.20 69.12 -54.42
N LYS A 698 1.17 69.16 -55.35
CA LYS A 698 0.97 69.59 -56.74
C LYS A 698 -0.03 68.75 -57.53
N ASN A 699 -0.27 67.51 -57.11
CA ASN A 699 -1.23 66.61 -57.73
C ASN A 699 -2.61 66.72 -57.08
N GLY A 700 -2.77 67.59 -56.07
CA GLY A 700 -3.99 67.66 -55.27
C GLY A 700 -4.11 66.52 -54.27
N GLU A 701 -3.01 65.84 -53.92
CA GLU A 701 -3.02 64.70 -53.01
C GLU A 701 -2.54 65.09 -51.61
N ALA A 702 -3.15 64.49 -50.61
CA ALA A 702 -2.78 64.65 -49.21
C ALA A 702 -3.02 63.33 -48.44
N GLU A 703 -2.11 62.95 -47.56
CA GLU A 703 -2.24 61.72 -46.76
C GLU A 703 -1.89 61.92 -45.28
N VAL A 704 -2.51 61.10 -44.44
CA VAL A 704 -2.18 60.97 -43.02
C VAL A 704 -2.19 59.48 -42.64
N ASN A 705 -1.17 59.08 -41.88
CA ASN A 705 -0.89 57.69 -41.50
C ASN A 705 -0.93 57.54 -39.97
N ASN A 706 -0.84 56.30 -39.46
CA ASN A 706 -0.80 55.99 -38.02
C ASN A 706 -2.01 56.53 -37.24
N LEU A 707 -3.18 56.55 -37.87
CA LEU A 707 -4.43 56.87 -37.21
C LEU A 707 -4.93 55.68 -36.38
N TYR A 708 -5.74 55.97 -35.37
CA TYR A 708 -6.55 54.94 -34.72
C TYR A 708 -7.65 54.47 -35.67
N LEU A 709 -8.19 53.27 -35.44
CA LEU A 709 -9.42 52.86 -36.12
C LEU A 709 -10.61 53.68 -35.60
N GLY A 710 -11.53 54.03 -36.49
CA GLY A 710 -12.67 54.88 -36.14
C GLY A 710 -13.30 55.59 -37.34
N ASN A 711 -14.31 56.40 -37.03
CA ASN A 711 -15.03 57.19 -38.02
C ASN A 711 -14.48 58.61 -38.01
N TYR A 712 -14.11 59.08 -39.19
CA TYR A 712 -13.56 60.40 -39.42
C TYR A 712 -14.38 61.16 -40.46
N TYR A 713 -14.17 62.46 -40.54
CA TYR A 713 -14.53 63.26 -41.70
C TYR A 713 -13.43 64.27 -42.00
N VAL A 714 -13.26 64.61 -43.27
CA VAL A 714 -12.35 65.67 -43.70
C VAL A 714 -13.15 66.89 -44.12
N LYS A 715 -12.63 68.07 -43.78
CA LYS A 715 -13.25 69.36 -44.10
C LYS A 715 -12.17 70.34 -44.53
N GLU A 716 -12.40 71.04 -45.63
CA GLU A 716 -11.48 72.09 -46.06
C GLU A 716 -11.52 73.27 -45.09
N ILE A 717 -10.33 73.78 -44.74
CA ILE A 717 -10.15 74.93 -43.85
C ILE A 717 -9.74 76.14 -44.68
N THR A 718 -8.81 75.94 -45.62
CA THR A 718 -8.28 77.00 -46.48
C THR A 718 -8.23 76.50 -47.91
N PRO A 719 -8.91 77.16 -48.87
CA PRO A 719 -8.86 76.77 -50.27
C PRO A 719 -7.47 77.00 -50.87
N SER A 720 -7.12 76.19 -51.86
CA SER A 720 -5.96 76.45 -52.70
C SER A 720 -6.16 77.70 -53.57
N GLU A 721 -5.06 78.27 -54.07
CA GLU A 721 -5.13 79.49 -54.87
C GLU A 721 -6.03 79.32 -56.10
N GLY A 722 -6.99 80.24 -56.28
CA GLY A 722 -7.89 80.24 -57.43
C GLY A 722 -9.13 79.35 -57.29
N TYR A 723 -9.33 78.68 -56.16
CA TYR A 723 -10.54 77.89 -55.84
C TYR A 723 -11.38 78.53 -54.72
N LEU A 724 -12.67 78.22 -54.70
CA LEU A 724 -13.56 78.49 -53.59
C LEU A 724 -13.43 77.41 -52.52
N LEU A 725 -13.62 77.80 -51.25
CA LEU A 725 -13.69 76.86 -50.12
C LEU A 725 -14.80 75.84 -50.34
N ASP A 726 -14.48 74.55 -50.18
CA ASP A 726 -15.44 73.48 -50.02
C ASP A 726 -15.97 73.44 -48.57
N GLU A 727 -17.25 73.71 -48.41
CA GLU A 727 -17.91 73.67 -47.10
C GLU A 727 -18.43 72.26 -46.73
N GLU A 728 -18.39 71.30 -47.67
CA GLU A 728 -18.86 69.93 -47.45
C GLU A 728 -17.91 69.13 -46.53
N GLU A 729 -18.51 68.25 -45.72
CA GLU A 729 -17.77 67.26 -44.92
C GLU A 729 -17.74 65.93 -45.68
N HIS A 730 -16.55 65.34 -45.78
CA HIS A 730 -16.37 64.06 -46.45
C HIS A 730 -16.05 62.96 -45.44
N ASP A 731 -17.03 62.10 -45.16
CA ASP A 731 -16.91 61.01 -44.18
C ASP A 731 -15.94 59.90 -44.67
N VAL A 732 -15.14 59.38 -43.75
CA VAL A 732 -14.20 58.28 -43.97
C VAL A 732 -14.24 57.30 -42.80
N VAL A 733 -14.55 56.04 -43.07
CA VAL A 733 -14.72 54.99 -42.04
C VAL A 733 -13.57 53.99 -42.08
N CYS A 734 -12.79 53.94 -41.01
CA CYS A 734 -11.64 53.05 -40.84
C CYS A 734 -11.99 51.93 -39.84
N ASP A 735 -12.74 50.93 -40.31
CA ASP A 735 -13.16 49.77 -39.52
C ASP A 735 -12.09 48.67 -39.45
N TYR A 736 -12.20 47.80 -38.45
CA TYR A 736 -11.33 46.65 -38.29
C TYR A 736 -11.59 45.57 -39.36
N GLU A 737 -10.53 45.17 -40.07
CA GLU A 737 -10.60 44.19 -41.17
C GLU A 737 -9.98 42.83 -40.83
N GLY A 738 -9.77 42.56 -39.54
CA GLY A 738 -9.19 41.31 -39.04
C GLY A 738 -7.73 41.42 -38.62
N ASP A 739 -7.28 40.45 -37.83
CA ASP A 739 -5.99 40.50 -37.13
C ASP A 739 -4.77 40.24 -38.00
N LEU A 740 -4.94 40.06 -39.31
CA LEU A 740 -3.84 39.98 -40.26
C LEU A 740 -3.63 41.30 -41.03
N VAL A 741 -4.49 42.30 -40.81
CA VAL A 741 -4.42 43.61 -41.44
C VAL A 741 -3.72 44.57 -40.48
N ALA A 742 -2.51 45.01 -40.86
CA ALA A 742 -1.70 45.94 -40.06
C ALA A 742 -2.20 47.38 -40.16
N GLU A 743 -2.63 47.78 -41.35
CA GLU A 743 -3.07 49.14 -41.67
C GLU A 743 -4.31 49.10 -42.57
N VAL A 744 -5.35 49.83 -42.17
CA VAL A 744 -6.59 50.02 -42.93
C VAL A 744 -6.46 51.30 -43.76
N SER A 745 -6.51 51.17 -45.09
CA SER A 745 -6.40 52.30 -46.00
C SER A 745 -7.76 52.74 -46.53
N ARG A 746 -8.01 54.05 -46.49
CA ARG A 746 -9.22 54.69 -47.03
C ARG A 746 -8.86 55.93 -47.83
N SER A 747 -9.76 56.32 -48.73
CA SER A 747 -9.62 57.57 -49.48
C SER A 747 -10.94 58.28 -49.65
N THR A 748 -10.88 59.58 -49.88
CA THR A 748 -12.03 60.41 -50.26
C THR A 748 -11.62 61.52 -51.23
N THR A 749 -12.59 62.19 -51.84
CA THR A 749 -12.37 63.19 -52.89
C THR A 749 -13.15 64.47 -52.59
N SER A 750 -12.45 65.60 -52.51
CA SER A 750 -13.04 66.94 -52.44
C SER A 750 -13.10 67.56 -53.85
N ALA A 751 -14.30 67.90 -54.30
CA ALA A 751 -14.54 68.45 -55.63
C ALA A 751 -14.89 69.94 -55.55
N GLU A 752 -14.00 70.81 -55.99
CA GLU A 752 -14.09 72.24 -55.66
C GLU A 752 -14.23 73.17 -56.84
N GLN A 753 -14.93 74.27 -56.61
CA GLN A 753 -15.30 75.21 -57.65
C GLN A 753 -14.17 76.22 -57.89
N VAL A 754 -13.60 76.25 -59.09
CA VAL A 754 -12.64 77.30 -59.48
C VAL A 754 -13.33 78.66 -59.53
N ILE A 755 -12.62 79.70 -59.12
CA ILE A 755 -13.06 81.10 -59.22
C ILE A 755 -13.21 81.47 -60.69
N LYS A 756 -14.38 82.00 -61.07
CA LYS A 756 -14.62 82.50 -62.43
C LYS A 756 -15.31 83.85 -62.44
N GLN A 757 -14.98 84.66 -63.44
CA GLN A 757 -15.68 85.91 -63.70
C GLN A 757 -15.57 86.27 -65.19
N PRO A 758 -16.64 86.77 -65.82
CA PRO A 758 -16.55 87.34 -67.15
C PRO A 758 -15.90 88.73 -67.11
N PHE A 759 -15.39 89.21 -68.23
CA PHE A 759 -15.00 90.60 -68.40
C PHE A 759 -15.79 91.23 -69.54
N GLN A 760 -16.07 92.52 -69.41
CA GLN A 760 -16.67 93.32 -70.46
C GLN A 760 -15.78 94.51 -70.82
N LEU A 761 -15.73 94.83 -72.11
CA LEU A 761 -15.08 96.03 -72.63
C LEU A 761 -16.06 96.82 -73.50
N ILE A 762 -15.79 98.12 -73.63
CA ILE A 762 -16.51 99.00 -74.55
C ILE A 762 -15.50 99.52 -75.57
N LYS A 763 -15.80 99.31 -76.85
CA LYS A 763 -14.99 99.73 -77.97
C LYS A 763 -15.57 100.98 -78.61
N VAL A 764 -14.71 101.97 -78.79
CA VAL A 764 -15.07 103.26 -79.41
C VAL A 764 -14.09 103.64 -80.52
N SER A 765 -14.53 104.52 -81.42
CA SER A 765 -13.73 105.11 -82.48
C SER A 765 -13.63 106.63 -82.31
N ASP A 766 -12.43 107.18 -82.55
CA ASP A 766 -12.16 108.62 -82.55
C ASP A 766 -11.61 109.06 -83.91
N ASN A 767 -12.37 109.91 -84.59
CA ASN A 767 -12.04 110.49 -85.89
C ASN A 767 -11.33 111.85 -85.78
N GLY A 768 -11.11 112.37 -84.56
CA GLY A 768 -10.41 113.63 -84.32
C GLY A 768 -11.20 114.91 -84.59
N ASP A 769 -12.45 114.82 -85.05
CA ASP A 769 -13.32 115.96 -85.36
C ASP A 769 -14.59 116.04 -84.47
N ASP A 770 -14.98 114.96 -83.77
CA ASP A 770 -16.20 114.89 -82.94
C ASP A 770 -15.96 115.18 -81.44
N THR A 771 -16.97 115.73 -80.74
CA THR A 771 -16.91 116.01 -79.28
C THR A 771 -17.16 114.78 -78.39
N GLU A 772 -17.66 113.67 -78.95
CA GLU A 772 -17.87 112.37 -78.27
C GLU A 772 -17.40 111.21 -79.18
N ALA A 773 -16.68 110.24 -78.62
CA ALA A 773 -16.21 109.07 -79.38
C ALA A 773 -17.37 108.10 -79.69
N GLY A 774 -17.55 107.72 -80.96
CA GLY A 774 -18.61 106.82 -81.42
C GLY A 774 -18.39 105.37 -80.98
N LEU A 775 -19.47 104.62 -80.72
CA LEU A 775 -19.40 103.18 -80.38
C LEU A 775 -18.99 102.36 -81.62
N LEU A 776 -18.11 101.36 -81.44
CA LEU A 776 -17.52 100.61 -82.56
C LEU A 776 -17.88 99.12 -82.50
N ALA A 777 -18.69 98.68 -83.46
CA ALA A 777 -19.08 97.29 -83.66
C ALA A 777 -18.07 96.52 -84.52
N GLY A 778 -17.96 95.20 -84.31
CA GLY A 778 -17.21 94.28 -85.16
C GLY A 778 -15.70 94.18 -84.88
N ALA A 779 -15.21 94.75 -83.78
CA ALA A 779 -13.85 94.48 -83.29
C ALA A 779 -13.83 93.11 -82.59
N GLU A 780 -12.93 92.21 -82.98
CA GLU A 780 -12.80 90.89 -82.35
C GLU A 780 -11.61 90.88 -81.38
N PHE A 781 -11.82 90.25 -80.22
CA PHE A 781 -10.83 90.11 -79.17
C PHE A 781 -10.54 88.65 -78.90
N THR A 782 -9.28 88.33 -78.66
CA THR A 782 -8.80 87.02 -78.22
C THR A 782 -8.07 87.19 -76.90
N ALA A 783 -8.28 86.28 -75.94
CA ALA A 783 -7.57 86.29 -74.67
C ALA A 783 -6.61 85.10 -74.57
N TYR A 784 -5.47 85.34 -73.94
CA TYR A 784 -4.45 84.33 -73.66
C TYR A 784 -4.09 84.36 -72.19
N LEU A 785 -3.92 83.20 -71.56
CA LEU A 785 -3.46 83.13 -70.18
C LEU A 785 -2.01 83.61 -70.10
N LYS A 786 -1.73 84.65 -69.31
CA LYS A 786 -0.44 85.33 -69.27
C LYS A 786 0.71 84.39 -68.90
N SER A 787 0.47 83.46 -67.97
CA SER A 787 1.47 82.45 -67.55
C SER A 787 1.89 81.51 -68.68
N SER A 788 1.02 81.29 -69.66
CA SER A 788 1.29 80.44 -70.83
C SER A 788 2.05 81.16 -71.96
N LEU A 789 2.17 82.50 -71.88
CA LEU A 789 2.80 83.30 -72.92
C LEU A 789 4.32 83.36 -72.75
N SER A 790 5.04 83.06 -73.83
CA SER A 790 6.47 83.37 -73.92
C SER A 790 6.71 84.83 -74.32
N VAL A 791 7.75 85.44 -73.78
CA VAL A 791 8.16 86.83 -74.10
C VAL A 791 9.27 86.81 -75.15
N LYS A 792 9.10 87.59 -76.23
CA LYS A 792 10.09 87.79 -77.30
C LYS A 792 11.26 88.67 -76.80
N ALA A 793 12.37 88.67 -77.52
CA ALA A 793 13.56 89.46 -77.17
C ALA A 793 13.32 90.98 -77.10
N ASP A 794 12.27 91.48 -77.77
CA ASP A 794 11.85 92.88 -77.76
C ASP A 794 10.91 93.24 -76.59
N GLY A 795 10.60 92.28 -75.72
CA GLY A 795 9.70 92.44 -74.57
C GLY A 795 8.21 92.26 -74.88
N SER A 796 7.82 91.98 -76.13
CA SER A 796 6.44 91.67 -76.51
C SER A 796 6.08 90.19 -76.31
N TYR A 797 4.78 89.86 -76.19
CA TYR A 797 4.33 88.47 -76.08
C TYR A 797 4.29 87.75 -77.44
N ASP A 798 4.61 86.46 -77.45
CA ASP A 798 4.53 85.59 -78.63
C ASP A 798 3.17 84.88 -78.71
N PHE A 799 2.19 85.56 -79.31
CA PHE A 799 0.83 85.03 -79.47
C PHE A 799 0.74 83.91 -80.52
N ASP A 800 1.68 83.83 -81.48
CA ASP A 800 1.65 82.84 -82.57
C ASP A 800 1.86 81.39 -82.07
N LYS A 801 2.47 81.23 -80.89
CA LYS A 801 2.68 79.93 -80.23
C LYS A 801 1.72 79.69 -79.07
N ALA A 802 0.90 80.67 -78.74
CA ALA A 802 0.00 80.61 -77.60
C ALA A 802 -1.33 79.94 -77.98
N THR A 803 -1.94 79.22 -77.04
CA THR A 803 -3.29 78.69 -77.23
C THR A 803 -4.30 79.72 -76.72
N PRO A 804 -5.24 80.18 -77.56
CA PRO A 804 -6.32 81.06 -77.12
C PRO A 804 -7.19 80.42 -76.04
N VAL A 805 -7.63 81.23 -75.08
CA VAL A 805 -8.60 80.83 -74.06
C VAL A 805 -10.00 80.89 -74.66
N VAL A 806 -10.86 79.93 -74.29
CA VAL A 806 -12.29 79.99 -74.64
C VAL A 806 -12.92 81.12 -73.83
N ILE A 807 -13.33 82.18 -74.54
CA ILE A 807 -13.89 83.40 -73.95
C ILE A 807 -15.28 83.75 -74.49
N GLY A 808 -15.76 83.06 -75.52
CA GLY A 808 -17.10 83.19 -76.06
C GLY A 808 -17.93 81.91 -75.89
N GLU A 809 -19.22 82.01 -76.16
CA GLU A 809 -20.14 80.88 -76.06
C GLU A 809 -19.77 79.75 -77.04
N ASN A 810 -20.23 78.53 -76.75
CA ASN A 810 -20.05 77.34 -77.61
C ASN A 810 -18.59 77.01 -77.95
N GLY A 811 -17.64 77.36 -77.09
CA GLY A 811 -16.21 77.06 -77.30
C GLY A 811 -15.47 78.11 -78.13
N ALA A 812 -16.08 79.27 -78.41
CA ALA A 812 -15.42 80.33 -79.16
C ALA A 812 -14.23 80.93 -78.39
N THR A 813 -13.11 81.13 -79.07
CA THR A 813 -11.90 81.77 -78.52
C THR A 813 -11.85 83.27 -78.78
N THR A 814 -12.91 83.82 -79.37
CA THR A 814 -13.05 85.23 -79.70
C THR A 814 -14.39 85.76 -79.23
N ILE A 815 -14.41 87.03 -78.83
CA ILE A 815 -15.64 87.82 -78.62
C ILE A 815 -15.60 89.05 -79.52
N ALA A 816 -16.76 89.47 -80.04
CA ALA A 816 -16.88 90.64 -80.90
C ALA A 816 -17.64 91.76 -80.20
N SER A 817 -17.30 93.02 -80.50
CA SER A 817 -18.10 94.15 -80.05
C SER A 817 -19.42 94.24 -80.81
N ASP A 818 -20.52 94.42 -80.07
CA ASP A 818 -21.86 94.59 -80.62
C ASP A 818 -22.11 95.99 -81.18
N ASP A 819 -23.33 96.27 -81.65
CA ASP A 819 -23.75 97.59 -82.17
C ASP A 819 -23.65 98.72 -81.13
N LYS A 820 -23.52 98.38 -79.84
CA LYS A 820 -23.27 99.32 -78.74
C LYS A 820 -21.80 99.38 -78.35
N GLY A 821 -20.91 98.73 -79.10
CA GLY A 821 -19.48 98.64 -78.82
C GLY A 821 -19.12 97.70 -77.68
N HIS A 822 -20.07 96.94 -77.11
CA HIS A 822 -19.82 96.06 -75.97
C HIS A 822 -19.32 94.69 -76.44
N ALA A 823 -18.24 94.19 -75.84
CA ALA A 823 -17.86 92.78 -75.94
C ALA A 823 -17.79 92.19 -74.54
N VAL A 824 -18.49 91.08 -74.30
CA VAL A 824 -18.58 90.41 -73.00
C VAL A 824 -18.10 88.97 -73.16
N SER A 825 -17.16 88.54 -72.31
CA SER A 825 -16.73 87.15 -72.29
C SER A 825 -17.72 86.25 -71.54
N ILE A 826 -17.65 84.94 -71.77
CA ILE A 826 -18.14 83.97 -70.77
C ILE A 826 -17.32 84.09 -69.49
N ALA A 827 -17.78 83.47 -68.40
CA ALA A 827 -16.99 83.38 -67.18
C ALA A 827 -15.74 82.54 -67.42
N ILE A 828 -14.56 83.14 -67.26
CA ILE A 828 -13.28 82.45 -67.45
C ILE A 828 -12.60 82.19 -66.11
N PRO A 829 -11.77 81.12 -65.99
CA PRO A 829 -11.08 80.75 -64.75
C PRO A 829 -10.19 81.83 -64.15
N TYR A 830 -9.86 81.68 -62.87
CA TYR A 830 -8.86 82.46 -62.16
C TYR A 830 -7.56 82.60 -62.96
N GLY A 831 -7.00 83.80 -62.96
CA GLY A 831 -5.71 84.07 -63.60
C GLY A 831 -5.60 85.46 -64.21
N THR A 832 -4.42 85.74 -64.74
CA THR A 832 -4.18 86.97 -65.49
C THR A 832 -4.19 86.66 -66.98
N TYR A 833 -5.02 87.35 -67.74
CA TYR A 833 -5.18 87.17 -69.18
C TYR A 833 -4.67 88.39 -69.92
N VAL A 834 -3.96 88.17 -71.02
CA VAL A 834 -3.61 89.22 -71.98
C VAL A 834 -4.64 89.17 -73.11
N VAL A 835 -5.41 90.23 -73.25
CA VAL A 835 -6.45 90.38 -74.27
C VAL A 835 -5.87 91.19 -75.43
N VAL A 836 -6.03 90.67 -76.64
CA VAL A 836 -5.54 91.24 -77.90
C VAL A 836 -6.73 91.48 -78.82
N GLU A 837 -6.77 92.63 -79.46
CA GLU A 837 -7.69 92.86 -80.57
C GLU A 837 -7.16 92.09 -81.80
N SER A 838 -7.80 90.96 -82.09
CA SER A 838 -7.41 90.03 -83.15
C SER A 838 -7.95 90.44 -84.51
N LYS A 839 -9.00 91.26 -84.54
CA LYS A 839 -9.51 91.90 -85.75
C LYS A 839 -9.92 93.33 -85.47
N THR A 840 -9.15 94.24 -86.05
CA THR A 840 -9.46 95.67 -86.03
C THR A 840 -10.43 96.00 -87.18
N PRO A 841 -11.52 96.73 -86.93
CA PRO A 841 -12.42 97.20 -87.98
C PRO A 841 -11.71 98.04 -89.04
N HIS A 842 -12.26 98.08 -90.26
CA HIS A 842 -11.65 98.77 -91.40
C HIS A 842 -11.37 100.26 -91.08
N ASN A 843 -10.18 100.76 -91.48
CA ASN A 843 -9.66 102.12 -91.23
C ASN A 843 -9.30 102.49 -89.77
N MET A 844 -9.28 101.53 -88.84
CA MET A 844 -8.94 101.77 -87.43
C MET A 844 -7.52 101.31 -87.08
N LYS A 845 -6.85 101.95 -86.10
CA LYS A 845 -5.58 101.49 -85.52
C LYS A 845 -5.81 100.53 -84.38
N THR A 846 -5.22 99.34 -84.46
CA THR A 846 -5.30 98.30 -83.44
C THR A 846 -4.87 98.78 -82.06
N ILE A 847 -5.63 98.44 -81.02
CA ILE A 847 -5.24 98.72 -79.64
C ILE A 847 -4.04 97.88 -79.19
N LYS A 848 -3.27 98.41 -78.23
CA LYS A 848 -2.22 97.62 -77.57
C LYS A 848 -2.86 96.52 -76.71
N PRO A 849 -2.25 95.33 -76.61
CA PRO A 849 -2.68 94.29 -75.69
C PRO A 849 -2.80 94.83 -74.25
N PHE A 850 -3.80 94.35 -73.52
CA PHE A 850 -4.07 94.76 -72.14
C PHE A 850 -4.36 93.56 -71.25
N GLU A 851 -4.22 93.74 -69.93
CA GLU A 851 -4.43 92.65 -68.96
C GLU A 851 -5.82 92.69 -68.35
N VAL A 852 -6.45 91.53 -68.25
CA VAL A 852 -7.64 91.27 -67.43
C VAL A 852 -7.24 90.32 -66.30
N LYS A 853 -7.64 90.62 -65.06
CA LYS A 853 -7.28 89.82 -63.89
C LYS A 853 -8.53 89.27 -63.24
N ILE A 854 -8.72 87.95 -63.31
CA ILE A 854 -9.81 87.26 -62.63
C ILE A 854 -9.32 86.83 -61.25
N LYS A 855 -9.88 87.46 -60.22
CA LYS A 855 -9.53 87.22 -58.80
C LYS A 855 -10.73 87.02 -57.89
N GLU A 856 -11.92 87.39 -58.35
CA GLU A 856 -13.17 87.31 -57.60
C GLU A 856 -14.12 86.35 -58.32
N ASN A 857 -15.03 85.71 -57.58
CA ASN A 857 -15.98 84.77 -58.16
C ASN A 857 -17.34 85.44 -58.39
N HIS A 858 -17.54 85.95 -59.60
CA HIS A 858 -18.81 86.50 -60.05
C HIS A 858 -19.16 85.94 -61.44
N PRO A 859 -19.51 84.66 -61.55
CA PRO A 859 -19.68 83.99 -62.85
C PRO A 859 -20.78 84.61 -63.72
N THR A 860 -21.70 85.37 -63.13
CA THR A 860 -22.81 86.04 -63.83
C THR A 860 -22.64 87.56 -63.95
N GLU A 861 -21.59 88.16 -63.38
CA GLU A 861 -21.41 89.62 -63.36
C GLU A 861 -20.03 90.00 -63.93
N PRO A 862 -19.99 90.65 -65.12
CA PRO A 862 -18.72 90.93 -65.78
C PRO A 862 -17.96 92.09 -65.13
N GLN A 863 -16.63 91.94 -65.03
CA GLN A 863 -15.72 93.04 -64.71
C GLN A 863 -15.84 94.13 -65.77
N THR A 864 -16.11 95.36 -65.35
CA THR A 864 -16.25 96.49 -66.29
C THR A 864 -14.90 97.11 -66.62
N TRP A 865 -14.40 96.90 -67.83
CA TRP A 865 -13.19 97.55 -68.35
C TRP A 865 -13.52 98.77 -69.21
N ARG A 866 -12.72 99.83 -69.03
CA ARG A 866 -13.09 101.19 -69.45
C ARG A 866 -12.44 101.56 -70.80
N VAL A 867 -13.29 101.59 -71.83
CA VAL A 867 -13.19 102.32 -73.11
C VAL A 867 -11.83 102.23 -73.83
N PHE A 868 -11.79 101.42 -74.88
CA PHE A 868 -10.63 101.32 -75.78
C PHE A 868 -10.89 102.09 -77.07
N LEU A 869 -9.93 102.97 -77.42
CA LEU A 869 -10.03 103.92 -78.53
C LEU A 869 -9.18 103.44 -79.72
N ASP A 870 -9.78 103.20 -80.88
CA ASP A 870 -9.02 103.17 -82.13
C ASP A 870 -9.09 104.53 -82.80
N ARG A 871 -7.93 104.97 -83.30
CA ARG A 871 -7.82 106.20 -84.11
C ARG A 871 -7.83 105.84 -85.59
N GLU A 872 -8.47 106.67 -86.41
CA GLU A 872 -8.48 106.50 -87.87
C GLU A 872 -7.09 106.59 -88.52
N PHE A 873 -6.86 105.84 -89.60
CA PHE A 873 -5.63 105.86 -90.39
C PHE A 873 -5.61 107.00 -91.44
N THR A 874 -4.49 107.73 -91.56
CA THR A 874 -4.30 108.80 -92.57
C THR A 874 -3.06 108.56 -93.44
N ALA A 875 -3.17 108.80 -94.77
CA ALA A 875 -2.06 108.70 -95.73
C ALA A 875 -2.07 109.88 -96.74
N LYS A 876 -0.89 110.24 -97.29
CA LYS A 876 -0.72 111.28 -98.33
C LYS A 876 -0.47 110.66 -99.71
N LEU A 877 -1.05 111.23 -100.77
CA LEU A 877 -0.88 110.78 -102.16
C LEU A 877 0.03 111.77 -102.93
N ARG A 878 0.98 111.27 -103.73
CA ARG A 878 1.83 112.05 -104.67
C ARG A 878 1.60 111.55 -106.09
N VAL A 879 1.39 112.45 -107.05
CA VAL A 879 1.03 112.10 -108.45
C VAL A 879 2.05 112.71 -109.42
N ILE A 880 2.92 111.88 -109.97
CA ILE A 880 4.00 112.34 -110.86
C ILE A 880 3.64 112.05 -112.32
N LYS A 881 3.67 113.06 -113.21
CA LYS A 881 3.47 112.82 -114.65
C LYS A 881 4.74 112.24 -115.26
N LYS A 882 4.67 111.07 -115.87
CA LYS A 882 5.79 110.48 -116.63
C LYS A 882 5.51 110.41 -118.12
N ASP A 883 6.58 110.58 -118.89
CA ASP A 883 6.60 110.46 -120.33
C ASP A 883 6.35 108.99 -120.70
N SER A 884 5.50 108.73 -121.68
CA SER A 884 5.05 107.36 -121.95
C SER A 884 6.18 106.46 -122.42
N ASP A 885 7.18 107.02 -123.11
CA ASP A 885 8.20 106.27 -123.82
C ASP A 885 9.48 106.18 -122.99
N THR A 886 9.94 107.31 -122.45
CA THR A 886 11.18 107.39 -121.67
C THR A 886 10.98 107.07 -120.18
N LYS A 887 9.74 107.07 -119.69
CA LYS A 887 9.37 106.95 -118.26
C LYS A 887 10.00 108.03 -117.37
N GLN A 888 10.65 109.04 -117.95
CA GLN A 888 11.15 110.18 -117.20
C GLN A 888 10.01 111.11 -116.83
N THR A 889 10.17 111.85 -115.74
CA THR A 889 9.18 112.83 -115.31
C THR A 889 9.01 113.89 -116.39
N VAL A 890 7.77 114.15 -116.79
CA VAL A 890 7.45 115.22 -117.74
C VAL A 890 7.52 116.51 -116.95
N LEU A 891 8.63 117.24 -117.11
CA LEU A 891 8.88 118.55 -116.49
C LEU A 891 8.04 119.65 -117.18
N VAL A 892 6.72 119.46 -117.20
CA VAL A 892 5.76 120.45 -117.69
C VAL A 892 4.96 120.93 -116.49
N PRO A 893 5.25 122.13 -115.96
CA PRO A 893 4.46 122.68 -114.87
C PRO A 893 3.04 123.03 -115.32
N ASN A 894 2.11 122.97 -114.38
CA ASN A 894 0.68 123.26 -114.54
C ASN A 894 -0.14 122.21 -115.30
N ALA A 895 0.30 120.95 -115.38
CA ALA A 895 -0.58 119.89 -115.85
C ALA A 895 -1.64 119.59 -114.77
N GLU A 896 -2.92 119.72 -115.12
CA GLU A 896 -4.03 119.53 -114.18
C GLU A 896 -4.41 118.04 -114.03
N PHE A 897 -4.54 117.60 -112.79
CA PHE A 897 -5.05 116.30 -112.38
C PHE A 897 -6.24 116.46 -111.47
N LYS A 898 -7.22 115.56 -111.63
CA LYS A 898 -8.31 115.38 -110.66
C LYS A 898 -8.24 113.95 -110.15
N ILE A 899 -8.25 113.79 -108.83
CA ILE A 899 -8.23 112.48 -108.18
C ILE A 899 -9.67 112.05 -107.97
N PHE A 900 -10.08 110.91 -108.53
CA PHE A 900 -11.44 110.37 -108.38
C PHE A 900 -11.44 109.26 -107.32
N ASN A 901 -12.27 109.41 -106.29
CA ASN A 901 -12.51 108.37 -105.27
C ASN A 901 -13.57 107.40 -105.80
N ILE A 902 -13.16 106.16 -106.08
CA ILE A 902 -14.02 105.14 -106.70
C ILE A 902 -15.10 104.66 -105.72
N ASP A 903 -14.81 104.59 -104.42
CA ASP A 903 -15.74 104.06 -103.40
C ASP A 903 -16.90 105.02 -103.12
N LYS A 904 -16.59 106.32 -103.09
CA LYS A 904 -17.58 107.38 -102.89
C LYS A 904 -18.16 107.93 -104.19
N ASN A 905 -17.62 107.49 -105.34
CA ASN A 905 -18.01 107.91 -106.68
C ASN A 905 -17.99 109.44 -106.88
N GLU A 906 -16.99 110.12 -106.30
CA GLU A 906 -16.81 111.58 -106.33
C GLU A 906 -15.33 111.98 -106.46
N TYR A 907 -15.04 113.20 -106.93
CA TYR A 907 -13.67 113.72 -106.95
C TYR A 907 -13.19 114.10 -105.54
N VAL A 908 -11.96 113.71 -105.19
CA VAL A 908 -11.31 114.06 -103.92
C VAL A 908 -11.12 115.57 -103.83
N LYS A 909 -11.63 116.15 -102.74
CA LYS A 909 -11.48 117.55 -102.39
C LYS A 909 -10.40 117.70 -101.32
N GLN A 910 -9.43 118.56 -101.55
CA GLN A 910 -8.50 119.01 -100.51
C GLN A 910 -8.85 120.45 -100.12
N TYR A 911 -8.78 120.77 -98.83
CA TYR A 911 -8.95 122.15 -98.35
C TYR A 911 -7.63 122.69 -97.85
N THR A 912 -7.20 123.86 -98.35
CA THR A 912 -6.16 124.66 -97.70
C THR A 912 -6.87 125.74 -96.91
N THR A 913 -6.69 125.77 -95.60
CA THR A 913 -7.52 126.59 -94.69
C THR A 913 -6.93 127.95 -94.33
N TYR A 914 -5.76 128.33 -94.88
CA TYR A 914 -5.09 129.59 -94.56
C TYR A 914 -4.35 130.19 -95.79
N PRO A 915 -4.38 131.52 -96.03
CA PRO A 915 -5.06 132.57 -95.26
C PRO A 915 -6.60 132.63 -95.46
N SER A 916 -7.16 131.76 -96.30
CA SER A 916 -8.62 131.56 -96.42
C SER A 916 -8.88 130.12 -96.86
N LYS A 917 -10.08 129.58 -96.56
CA LYS A 917 -10.46 128.22 -96.95
C LYS A 917 -10.66 128.16 -98.47
N VAL A 918 -9.70 127.56 -99.15
CA VAL A 918 -9.74 127.29 -100.59
C VAL A 918 -9.98 125.79 -100.78
N GLU A 919 -11.03 125.45 -101.54
CA GLU A 919 -11.30 124.08 -101.99
C GLU A 919 -10.48 123.80 -103.25
N HIS A 920 -9.64 122.77 -103.20
CA HIS A 920 -8.86 122.25 -104.31
C HIS A 920 -9.52 120.96 -104.79
N THR A 921 -10.14 121.00 -105.97
CA THR A 921 -10.64 119.82 -106.70
C THR A 921 -9.71 119.39 -107.83
N SER A 922 -8.71 120.23 -108.11
CA SER A 922 -7.71 120.08 -109.15
C SER A 922 -6.34 120.26 -108.53
N PHE A 923 -5.42 119.37 -108.87
CA PHE A 923 -4.04 119.34 -108.43
C PHE A 923 -3.16 119.59 -109.66
N PHE A 924 -2.12 120.41 -109.54
CA PHE A 924 -1.31 120.83 -110.66
C PHE A 924 0.13 120.40 -110.43
N THR A 925 0.79 119.90 -111.47
CA THR A 925 2.22 119.59 -111.36
C THR A 925 3.06 120.85 -111.18
N ASP A 926 4.05 120.78 -110.31
CA ASP A 926 5.05 121.85 -110.16
C ASP A 926 6.12 121.81 -111.28
N GLU A 927 7.16 122.65 -111.16
CA GLU A 927 8.26 122.74 -112.14
C GLU A 927 9.04 121.41 -112.28
N ASP A 928 9.00 120.56 -111.26
CA ASP A 928 9.65 119.25 -111.24
C ASP A 928 8.74 118.14 -111.79
N GLY A 929 7.51 118.46 -112.18
CA GLY A 929 6.52 117.53 -112.75
C GLY A 929 5.81 116.64 -111.71
N ASP A 930 5.81 117.07 -110.44
CA ASP A 930 5.27 116.38 -109.25
C ASP A 930 3.90 116.86 -108.77
#